data_AF-A0A8H3ZPU3-F1
#
_entry.id   AF-A0A8H3ZPU3-F1
#
_cell.length_a   1.000
_cell.length_b   1.000
_cell.length_c   1.000
_cell.angle_alpha   90.00
_cell.angle_beta   90.00
_cell.angle_gamma   90.00
#
_symmetry.space_group_name_H-M   'P 1'
#
loop_
_entity.id
_entity.type
_entity.pdbx_description
1 polymer ?
#
loop_
_entity_poly.entity_id
_entity_poly.type
_entity_poly.pdbx_seq_one_letter_code
_entity_poly.pdbx_strand_id
1 'polypeptide(L)'
;MFLDQDWLDNVGSYDFEVYDGSTDLVMFAPVSLVAQVAQSVLQDVEEKESFHPNAVKPMDLAMRLVRLLAGSDRPSLALPLIQKIVLSRPDDSAWHRQLLNKGLFSKLSPTDTKAFLLSVADGILDKLDQQDVRNKEQAEQDTGGSDRKLPLVKVTTVKMLAKLLSDSPFLDPKTSLTILSHLMDKARHIDIRVAIIESLYGALGSSAASDVKDEILILLEKHALPLAAGFNERGPAWASWEEVEAGEPLPTVSAISGDNVVRQIFATWDYRLTDDLDLKKKMAALSLRVIEESAKNHRQWLELFVKKHNLTLSTEEKLFNTPLDTGMLALFGRNPEFLTHSIFGMIKDSVLTQICPPPGIAAISKKVRRDTGLSESNAGEHWLSRFGKDTAVVRQTGAFPLLTRMHHPINRTAPDSSGYVTVELLQQFAREVFDSLVRSGDVDVLEEFFRSMTPMENNEDNVESLARWKLITLPMLEEVIAKIAKLRTLEWQKDIRREPARLPDTFRLKSALVVFPVNDDEEEIFIKDVMRLIEELAPLKGPYHKKWEYFKTKSMKPCRDRRRRMFHLAIRLGSLNGVDLDSPSLPDQLRVELAAFLLDKGHPFVAKDPDVVAGLKAMLHEWAESPIEEFRTSAMKIVDGFKKAGNDDWFTRGGGLDWVKIETDNSDSEEDVE
;
A
#
# COMPACT_ATOMS: atom_id res chain seq x y z
N MET A 1 28.83 -16.21 55.70
CA MET A 1 27.41 -16.06 56.07
C MET A 1 26.70 -17.25 55.44
N PHE A 2 26.30 -18.24 56.23
CA PHE A 2 25.58 -19.40 55.71
C PHE A 2 24.11 -19.00 55.55
N LEU A 3 23.54 -19.26 54.38
CA LEU A 3 22.12 -19.10 54.10
C LEU A 3 21.40 -20.29 54.77
N ASP A 4 21.16 -20.19 56.07
CA ASP A 4 20.49 -21.23 56.85
C ASP A 4 18.95 -21.10 56.79
N GLN A 5 18.24 -22.08 57.34
CA GLN A 5 16.78 -22.16 57.28
C GLN A 5 16.10 -20.94 57.93
N ASP A 6 16.65 -20.43 59.04
CA ASP A 6 16.18 -19.23 59.70
C ASP A 6 16.31 -17.99 58.80
N TRP A 7 17.39 -17.87 58.02
CA TRP A 7 17.51 -16.80 57.03
C TRP A 7 16.51 -16.96 55.88
N LEU A 8 16.28 -18.18 55.38
CA LEU A 8 15.31 -18.48 54.30
C LEU A 8 13.87 -18.17 54.69
N ASP A 9 13.50 -18.48 55.93
CA ASP A 9 12.15 -18.31 56.46
C ASP A 9 11.86 -16.84 56.80
N ASN A 10 12.89 -16.04 57.11
CA ASN A 10 12.76 -14.62 57.46
C ASN A 10 13.13 -13.67 56.32
N VAL A 11 13.54 -14.17 55.15
CA VAL A 11 14.09 -13.31 54.10
C VAL A 11 13.10 -12.24 53.63
N GLY A 12 11.78 -12.48 53.67
CA GLY A 12 10.75 -11.49 53.28
C GLY A 12 10.43 -10.41 54.33
N SER A 13 10.88 -10.58 55.57
CA SER A 13 10.61 -9.65 56.67
C SER A 13 11.69 -8.57 56.86
N TYR A 14 12.81 -8.65 56.13
CA TYR A 14 13.87 -7.64 56.16
C TYR A 14 13.52 -6.42 55.31
N ASP A 15 13.88 -5.23 55.80
CA ASP A 15 13.65 -3.96 55.10
C ASP A 15 14.72 -3.78 54.01
N PHE A 16 14.37 -4.10 52.76
CA PHE A 16 15.33 -4.20 51.64
C PHE A 16 15.77 -2.87 51.02
N GLU A 17 15.25 -1.73 51.47
CA GLU A 17 15.71 -0.42 51.00
C GLU A 17 17.18 -0.13 51.36
N VAL A 18 17.84 -0.97 52.17
CA VAL A 18 19.19 -0.73 52.70
C VAL A 18 20.29 -1.63 52.07
N TYR A 19 19.99 -2.63 51.24
CA TYR A 19 21.03 -3.58 50.76
C TYR A 19 20.93 -4.00 49.28
N ASP A 20 21.61 -3.24 48.41
CA ASP A 20 21.96 -3.61 47.01
C ASP A 20 22.89 -4.85 46.93
N GLY A 21 23.60 -5.19 48.03
CA GLY A 21 24.56 -6.30 48.09
C GLY A 21 23.97 -7.71 48.25
N SER A 22 22.65 -7.84 48.42
CA SER A 22 21.97 -9.14 48.64
C SER A 22 21.82 -9.95 47.34
N THR A 23 21.61 -9.31 46.20
CA THR A 23 21.61 -9.97 44.87
C THR A 23 22.99 -10.51 44.48
N ASP A 24 24.08 -9.87 44.94
CA ASP A 24 25.45 -10.31 44.70
C ASP A 24 25.81 -11.57 45.50
N LEU A 25 25.31 -11.70 46.73
CA LEU A 25 25.48 -12.91 47.54
C LEU A 25 24.69 -14.11 46.99
N VAL A 26 23.52 -13.84 46.40
CA VAL A 26 22.67 -14.85 45.74
C VAL A 26 23.33 -15.41 44.47
N MET A 27 24.21 -14.65 43.80
CA MET A 27 24.96 -15.15 42.63
C MET A 27 25.91 -16.31 42.95
N PHE A 28 26.31 -16.47 44.22
CA PHE A 28 27.20 -17.55 44.66
C PHE A 28 26.45 -18.71 45.37
N ALA A 29 25.13 -18.58 45.53
CA ALA A 29 24.31 -19.59 46.18
C ALA A 29 23.90 -20.72 45.21
N PRO A 30 23.70 -21.96 45.69
CA PRO A 30 23.11 -23.02 44.87
C PRO A 30 21.74 -22.60 44.32
N VAL A 31 21.51 -22.81 43.02
CA VAL A 31 20.28 -22.36 42.34
C VAL A 31 18.99 -22.90 42.99
N SER A 32 19.04 -24.11 43.58
CA SER A 32 17.92 -24.68 44.34
C SER A 32 17.56 -23.86 45.58
N LEU A 33 18.57 -23.29 46.25
CA LEU A 33 18.36 -22.44 47.42
C LEU A 33 17.83 -21.07 46.99
N VAL A 34 18.32 -20.51 45.88
CA VAL A 34 17.75 -19.31 45.26
C VAL A 34 16.26 -19.50 44.89
N ALA A 35 15.88 -20.70 44.44
CA ALA A 35 14.49 -21.02 44.13
C ALA A 35 13.60 -21.02 45.38
N GLN A 36 14.09 -21.57 46.50
CA GLN A 36 13.39 -21.54 47.79
C GLN A 36 13.24 -20.11 48.31
N VAL A 37 14.30 -19.29 48.23
CA VAL A 37 14.25 -17.86 48.59
C VAL A 37 13.20 -17.15 47.75
N ALA A 38 13.24 -17.31 46.42
CA ALA A 38 12.29 -16.66 45.53
C ALA A 38 10.84 -17.06 45.83
N GLN A 39 10.61 -18.34 46.17
CA GLN A 39 9.29 -18.83 46.58
C GLN A 39 8.84 -18.21 47.91
N SER A 40 9.71 -18.16 48.91
CA SER A 40 9.45 -17.56 50.23
C SER A 40 9.11 -16.07 50.10
N VAL A 41 9.90 -15.30 49.35
CA VAL A 41 9.62 -13.87 49.09
C VAL A 41 8.29 -13.67 48.35
N LEU A 42 7.98 -14.51 47.36
CA LEU A 42 6.69 -14.44 46.64
C LEU A 42 5.50 -14.73 47.56
N GLN A 43 5.64 -15.68 48.49
CA GLN A 43 4.61 -16.00 49.46
C GLN A 43 4.41 -14.83 50.46
N ASP A 44 5.49 -14.22 50.94
CA ASP A 44 5.42 -13.03 51.78
C ASP A 44 4.73 -11.84 51.08
N VAL A 45 4.99 -11.64 49.77
CA VAL A 45 4.28 -10.64 48.96
C VAL A 45 2.76 -10.94 48.94
N GLU A 46 2.37 -12.19 48.72
CA GLU A 46 0.95 -12.60 48.66
C GLU A 46 0.23 -12.47 50.01
N GLU A 47 0.91 -12.84 51.11
CA GLU A 47 0.39 -12.70 52.47
C GLU A 47 0.21 -11.23 52.83
N LYS A 48 1.20 -10.38 52.53
CA LYS A 48 1.10 -8.92 52.74
C LYS A 48 -0.01 -8.29 51.90
N GLU A 49 -0.21 -8.73 50.66
CA GLU A 49 -1.33 -8.25 49.83
C GLU A 49 -2.70 -8.62 50.37
N SER A 50 -2.83 -9.82 50.93
CA SER A 50 -4.10 -10.35 51.41
C SER A 50 -4.47 -9.81 52.79
N PHE A 51 -3.48 -9.65 53.68
CA PHE A 51 -3.71 -9.35 55.10
C PHE A 51 -3.17 -7.99 55.57
N HIS A 52 -2.22 -7.40 54.84
CA HIS A 52 -1.53 -6.16 55.23
C HIS A 52 -1.34 -5.19 54.05
N PRO A 53 -2.42 -4.65 53.44
CA PRO A 53 -2.36 -3.91 52.18
C PRO A 53 -1.47 -2.64 52.20
N ASN A 54 -1.18 -2.11 53.38
CA ASN A 54 -0.31 -0.94 53.59
C ASN A 54 1.17 -1.29 53.85
N ALA A 55 1.54 -2.57 53.93
CA ALA A 55 2.92 -3.00 54.12
C ALA A 55 3.74 -2.84 52.83
N VAL A 56 5.04 -2.54 52.97
CA VAL A 56 5.98 -2.55 51.84
C VAL A 56 6.12 -3.98 51.33
N LYS A 57 5.89 -4.15 50.02
CA LYS A 57 5.89 -5.47 49.35
C LYS A 57 7.24 -5.64 48.65
N PRO A 58 8.03 -6.69 48.93
CA PRO A 58 9.31 -6.93 48.28
C PRO A 58 9.15 -7.49 46.85
N MET A 59 8.23 -6.92 46.06
CA MET A 59 7.89 -7.40 44.72
C MET A 59 9.08 -7.27 43.75
N ASP A 60 9.81 -6.15 43.80
CA ASP A 60 11.00 -5.97 42.97
C ASP A 60 12.09 -7.01 43.26
N LEU A 61 12.27 -7.36 44.54
CA LEU A 61 13.19 -8.42 44.95
C LEU A 61 12.72 -9.78 44.42
N ALA A 62 11.44 -10.12 44.61
CA ALA A 62 10.86 -11.35 44.08
C ALA A 62 11.10 -11.49 42.57
N MET A 63 10.83 -10.43 41.79
CA MET A 63 11.02 -10.42 40.35
C MET A 63 12.49 -10.53 39.96
N ARG A 64 13.41 -9.86 40.66
CA ARG A 64 14.86 -9.98 40.44
C ARG A 64 15.34 -11.42 40.67
N LEU A 65 14.91 -12.05 41.76
CA LEU A 65 15.27 -13.44 42.09
C LEU A 65 14.74 -14.42 41.03
N VAL A 66 13.49 -14.28 40.60
CA VAL A 66 12.92 -15.11 39.52
C VAL A 66 13.67 -14.91 38.20
N ARG A 67 14.09 -13.68 37.87
CA ARG A 67 14.90 -13.41 36.68
C ARG A 67 16.30 -14.02 36.77
N LEU A 68 16.92 -14.02 37.96
CA LEU A 68 18.20 -14.70 38.19
C LEU A 68 18.06 -16.22 37.98
N LEU A 69 16.99 -16.82 38.51
CA LEU A 69 16.69 -18.25 38.30
C LEU A 69 16.47 -18.57 36.82
N ALA A 70 15.66 -17.77 36.12
CA ALA A 70 15.43 -17.90 34.69
C ALA A 70 16.72 -17.73 33.86
N GLY A 71 17.70 -16.99 34.39
CA GLY A 71 19.00 -16.75 33.78
C GLY A 71 20.06 -17.82 34.05
N SER A 72 19.84 -18.69 35.04
CA SER A 72 20.81 -19.66 35.57
C SER A 72 21.12 -20.85 34.64
N ASP A 73 21.95 -21.78 35.11
CA ASP A 73 22.20 -23.07 34.48
C ASP A 73 21.03 -24.06 34.64
N ARG A 74 20.04 -23.75 35.50
CA ARG A 74 18.81 -24.55 35.73
C ARG A 74 17.55 -23.68 35.61
N PRO A 75 17.26 -23.12 34.42
CA PRO A 75 16.12 -22.22 34.22
C PRO A 75 14.75 -22.85 34.50
N SER A 76 14.64 -24.19 34.48
CA SER A 76 13.41 -24.92 34.79
C SER A 76 12.89 -24.68 36.21
N LEU A 77 13.75 -24.34 37.16
CA LEU A 77 13.38 -24.02 38.54
C LEU A 77 12.58 -22.71 38.65
N ALA A 78 12.69 -21.81 37.67
CA ALA A 78 11.91 -20.57 37.64
C ALA A 78 10.47 -20.78 37.15
N LEU A 79 10.20 -21.87 36.42
CA LEU A 79 8.93 -22.05 35.70
C LEU A 79 7.69 -22.06 36.60
N PRO A 80 7.65 -22.81 37.72
CA PRO A 80 6.48 -22.79 38.60
C PRO A 80 6.20 -21.40 39.18
N LEU A 81 7.25 -20.63 39.47
CA LEU A 81 7.15 -19.27 40.00
C LEU A 81 6.63 -18.31 38.94
N ILE A 82 7.16 -18.38 37.71
CA ILE A 82 6.69 -17.55 36.58
C ILE A 82 5.22 -17.84 36.28
N GLN A 83 4.83 -19.12 36.23
CA GLN A 83 3.43 -19.50 36.02
C GLN A 83 2.52 -18.89 37.08
N LYS A 84 2.89 -19.00 38.35
CA LYS A 84 2.14 -18.44 39.47
C LYS A 84 1.97 -16.93 39.33
N ILE A 85 3.06 -16.21 39.01
CA ILE A 85 3.02 -14.76 38.78
C ILE A 85 2.04 -14.41 37.67
N VAL A 86 2.16 -15.07 36.51
CA VAL A 86 1.35 -14.77 35.32
C VAL A 86 -0.15 -15.02 35.55
N LEU A 87 -0.50 -16.10 36.26
CA LEU A 87 -1.89 -16.52 36.46
C LEU A 87 -2.57 -15.87 37.67
N SER A 88 -1.80 -15.47 38.69
CA SER A 88 -2.34 -14.92 39.93
C SER A 88 -2.28 -13.39 39.99
N ARG A 89 -1.51 -12.73 39.11
CA ARG A 89 -1.24 -11.28 39.19
C ARG A 89 -1.57 -10.55 37.88
N PRO A 90 -2.84 -10.42 37.48
CA PRO A 90 -3.23 -9.87 36.18
C PRO A 90 -2.71 -8.46 35.90
N ASP A 91 -2.54 -7.62 36.93
CA ASP A 91 -2.12 -6.22 36.77
C ASP A 91 -0.62 -6.07 36.43
N ASP A 92 0.19 -7.09 36.72
CA ASP A 92 1.65 -7.09 36.58
C ASP A 92 2.16 -7.45 35.18
N SER A 93 1.37 -7.14 34.15
CA SER A 93 1.70 -7.32 32.73
C SER A 93 3.07 -6.77 32.27
N ALA A 94 3.65 -5.81 32.97
CA ALA A 94 5.02 -5.35 32.72
C ALA A 94 6.05 -6.43 33.08
N TRP A 95 5.87 -7.10 34.22
CA TRP A 95 6.68 -8.23 34.65
C TRP A 95 6.44 -9.47 33.80
N HIS A 96 5.19 -9.74 33.40
CA HIS A 96 4.90 -10.87 32.50
C HIS A 96 5.73 -10.80 31.22
N ARG A 97 5.87 -9.60 30.61
CA ARG A 97 6.71 -9.37 29.42
C ARG A 97 8.20 -9.59 29.67
N GLN A 98 8.68 -9.28 30.87
CA GLN A 98 10.07 -9.51 31.21
C GLN A 98 10.36 -10.98 31.51
N LEU A 99 9.40 -11.72 32.06
CA LEU A 99 9.56 -13.13 32.43
C LEU A 99 9.30 -14.07 31.24
N LEU A 100 8.24 -13.82 30.48
CA LEU A 100 7.86 -14.59 29.29
C LEU A 100 8.50 -13.98 28.03
N ASN A 101 9.81 -14.24 27.87
CA ASN A 101 10.59 -13.71 26.75
C ASN A 101 11.37 -14.82 26.02
N LYS A 102 11.74 -14.56 24.77
CA LYS A 102 12.47 -15.52 23.92
C LYS A 102 13.78 -16.04 24.54
N GLY A 103 14.46 -15.23 25.34
CA GLY A 103 15.72 -15.59 26.01
C GLY A 103 15.56 -16.62 27.13
N LEU A 104 14.39 -16.70 27.76
CA LEU A 104 14.08 -17.81 28.68
C LEU A 104 13.91 -19.11 27.89
N PHE A 105 13.07 -19.09 26.86
CA PHE A 105 12.73 -20.30 26.09
C PHE A 105 13.90 -20.84 25.27
N SER A 106 14.83 -19.99 24.85
CA SER A 106 16.05 -20.44 24.19
C SER A 106 17.03 -21.19 25.10
N LYS A 107 16.87 -21.10 26.43
CA LYS A 107 17.68 -21.82 27.43
C LYS A 107 17.01 -23.09 27.96
N LEU A 108 15.71 -23.27 27.70
CA LEU A 108 14.94 -24.43 28.16
C LEU A 108 15.04 -25.57 27.16
N SER A 109 14.82 -26.80 27.64
CA SER A 109 14.61 -27.93 26.72
C SER A 109 13.31 -27.72 25.92
N PRO A 110 13.19 -28.26 24.69
CA PRO A 110 11.93 -28.18 23.94
C PRO A 110 10.75 -28.79 24.70
N THR A 111 10.99 -29.86 25.46
CA THR A 111 9.97 -30.53 26.28
C THR A 111 9.48 -29.63 27.41
N ASP A 112 10.39 -28.99 28.15
CA ASP A 112 10.02 -28.08 29.25
C ASP A 112 9.30 -26.83 28.72
N THR A 113 9.79 -26.27 27.62
CA THR A 113 9.16 -25.13 26.94
C THR A 113 7.74 -25.45 26.52
N LYS A 114 7.53 -26.60 25.87
CA LYS A 114 6.21 -27.07 25.45
C LYS A 114 5.27 -27.27 26.65
N ALA A 115 5.70 -28.01 27.66
CA ALA A 115 4.88 -28.30 28.84
C ALA A 115 4.49 -27.01 29.57
N PHE A 116 5.44 -26.09 29.73
CA PHE A 116 5.21 -24.83 30.40
C PHE A 116 4.27 -23.90 29.62
N LEU A 117 4.48 -23.71 28.31
CA LEU A 117 3.63 -22.84 27.51
C LEU A 117 2.19 -23.37 27.40
N LEU A 118 2.00 -24.68 27.30
CA LEU A 118 0.68 -25.30 27.39
C LEU A 118 0.03 -25.02 28.75
N SER A 119 0.76 -25.23 29.84
CA SER A 119 0.23 -25.01 31.19
C SER A 119 -0.11 -23.54 31.48
N VAL A 120 0.67 -22.59 30.96
CA VAL A 120 0.35 -21.15 31.03
C VAL A 120 -0.87 -20.81 30.17
N ALA A 121 -0.96 -21.37 28.96
CA ALA A 121 -2.10 -21.16 28.07
C ALA A 121 -3.41 -21.70 28.68
N ASP A 122 -3.40 -22.93 29.20
CA ASP A 122 -4.55 -23.55 29.87
C ASP A 122 -5.01 -22.71 31.06
N GLY A 123 -4.08 -22.25 31.90
CA GLY A 123 -4.40 -21.36 33.01
C GLY A 123 -5.00 -20.02 32.56
N ILE A 124 -4.55 -19.46 31.45
CA ILE A 124 -5.15 -18.24 30.86
C ILE A 124 -6.55 -18.53 30.32
N LEU A 125 -6.76 -19.66 29.65
CA LEU A 125 -8.05 -20.08 29.12
C LEU A 125 -9.09 -20.23 30.24
N ASP A 126 -8.72 -20.90 31.34
CA ASP A 126 -9.58 -21.05 32.52
C ASP A 126 -10.00 -19.70 33.10
N LYS A 127 -9.06 -18.73 33.15
CA LYS A 127 -9.35 -17.39 33.66
C LYS A 127 -10.24 -16.59 32.71
N LEU A 128 -10.08 -16.75 31.39
CA LEU A 128 -10.96 -16.14 30.39
C LEU A 128 -12.39 -16.69 30.51
N ASP A 129 -12.55 -18.01 30.65
CA ASP A 129 -13.87 -18.63 30.87
C ASP A 129 -14.52 -18.15 32.17
N GLN A 130 -13.77 -18.09 33.27
CA GLN A 130 -14.26 -17.55 34.54
C GLN A 130 -14.67 -16.08 34.42
N GLN A 131 -13.91 -15.28 33.67
CA GLN A 131 -14.21 -13.88 33.43
C GLN A 131 -15.49 -13.71 32.61
N ASP A 132 -15.71 -14.58 31.63
CA ASP A 132 -16.94 -14.57 30.82
C ASP A 132 -18.18 -14.95 31.63
N VAL A 133 -18.10 -15.96 32.49
CA VAL A 133 -19.20 -16.33 33.40
C VAL A 133 -19.55 -15.16 34.31
N ARG A 134 -18.55 -14.54 34.94
CA ARG A 134 -18.75 -13.36 35.80
C ARG A 134 -19.40 -12.20 35.06
N ASN A 135 -18.98 -11.94 33.82
CA ASN A 135 -19.54 -10.85 33.01
C ASN A 135 -21.01 -11.11 32.65
N LYS A 136 -21.40 -12.36 32.36
CA LYS A 136 -22.79 -12.73 32.10
C LYS A 136 -23.68 -12.59 33.34
N GLU A 137 -23.21 -13.12 34.48
CA GLU A 137 -23.92 -12.99 35.76
C GLU A 137 -24.11 -11.52 36.17
N GLN A 138 -23.13 -10.65 35.89
CA GLN A 138 -23.25 -9.22 36.13
C GLN A 138 -24.22 -8.52 35.17
N ALA A 139 -24.26 -8.93 33.91
CA ALA A 139 -25.20 -8.37 32.93
C ALA A 139 -26.66 -8.73 33.26
N GLU A 140 -26.91 -9.89 33.88
CA GLU A 140 -28.23 -10.33 34.31
C GLU A 140 -28.71 -9.68 35.62
N GLN A 141 -27.80 -9.11 36.41
CA GLN A 141 -28.11 -8.57 37.74
C GLN A 141 -28.39 -7.05 37.80
N ASP A 142 -28.44 -6.36 36.65
CA ASP A 142 -28.88 -4.97 36.46
C ASP A 142 -28.47 -3.96 37.58
N THR A 143 -27.29 -4.15 38.16
CA THR A 143 -26.76 -3.24 39.16
C THR A 143 -25.97 -2.15 38.43
N GLY A 144 -26.63 -1.03 38.16
CA GLY A 144 -26.05 0.22 37.64
C GLY A 144 -25.02 0.88 38.57
N GLY A 145 -24.23 0.11 39.31
CA GLY A 145 -23.14 0.54 40.17
C GLY A 145 -21.78 0.40 39.49
N SER A 146 -20.92 1.40 39.67
CA SER A 146 -19.64 1.60 38.98
C SER A 146 -18.51 0.60 39.29
N ASP A 147 -18.74 -0.44 40.10
CA ASP A 147 -17.71 -1.42 40.46
C ASP A 147 -17.70 -2.60 39.47
N ARG A 148 -17.19 -2.34 38.26
CA ARG A 148 -16.77 -3.42 37.36
C ARG A 148 -15.67 -4.22 38.06
N LYS A 149 -15.93 -5.51 38.30
CA LYS A 149 -14.92 -6.42 38.89
C LYS A 149 -13.67 -6.41 38.03
N LEU A 150 -12.51 -6.34 38.68
CA LEU A 150 -11.21 -6.35 38.01
C LEU A 150 -11.06 -7.58 37.11
N PRO A 151 -10.42 -7.44 35.93
CA PRO A 151 -10.22 -8.54 35.00
C PRO A 151 -9.33 -9.62 35.63
N LEU A 152 -9.72 -10.88 35.44
CA LEU A 152 -8.95 -12.03 35.94
C LEU A 152 -7.66 -12.25 35.15
N VAL A 153 -7.64 -11.85 33.87
CA VAL A 153 -6.45 -11.80 33.03
C VAL A 153 -6.47 -10.51 32.22
N LYS A 154 -5.34 -9.81 32.21
CA LYS A 154 -5.19 -8.59 31.42
C LYS A 154 -4.97 -8.93 29.94
N VAL A 155 -5.66 -8.19 29.08
CA VAL A 155 -5.56 -8.27 27.60
C VAL A 155 -4.11 -8.25 27.12
N THR A 156 -3.27 -7.38 27.69
CA THR A 156 -1.85 -7.25 27.33
C THR A 156 -1.06 -8.54 27.54
N THR A 157 -1.39 -9.33 28.58
CA THR A 157 -0.74 -10.62 28.87
C THR A 157 -1.05 -11.63 27.78
N VAL A 158 -2.31 -11.73 27.36
CA VAL A 158 -2.73 -12.67 26.30
C VAL A 158 -2.17 -12.25 24.94
N LYS A 159 -2.19 -10.95 24.61
CA LYS A 159 -1.56 -10.42 23.37
C LYS A 159 -0.07 -10.75 23.30
N MET A 160 0.63 -10.59 24.43
CA MET A 160 2.04 -10.92 24.52
C MET A 160 2.27 -12.42 24.28
N LEU A 161 1.45 -13.30 24.87
CA LEU A 161 1.55 -14.74 24.63
C LEU A 161 1.32 -15.08 23.15
N ALA A 162 0.27 -14.53 22.52
CA ALA A 162 0.01 -14.73 21.10
C ALA A 162 1.23 -14.33 20.23
N LYS A 163 1.78 -13.14 20.48
CA LYS A 163 2.97 -12.63 19.77
C LYS A 163 4.23 -13.44 20.04
N LEU A 164 4.37 -14.04 21.21
CA LEU A 164 5.49 -14.92 21.53
C LEU A 164 5.42 -16.21 20.70
N LEU A 165 4.20 -16.73 20.44
CA LEU A 165 3.97 -17.95 19.68
C LEU A 165 4.16 -17.76 18.16
N SER A 166 3.98 -16.54 17.63
CA SER A 166 4.11 -16.26 16.19
C SER A 166 5.53 -16.45 15.64
N ASP A 167 6.55 -16.26 16.49
CA ASP A 167 7.97 -16.32 16.14
C ASP A 167 8.72 -17.11 17.23
N SER A 168 8.38 -18.39 17.30
CA SER A 168 8.78 -19.32 18.36
C SER A 168 9.73 -20.40 17.83
N PRO A 169 11.03 -20.09 17.60
CA PRO A 169 12.01 -21.10 17.16
C PRO A 169 12.24 -22.23 18.19
N PHE A 170 11.77 -22.02 19.42
CA PHE A 170 11.88 -22.95 20.56
C PHE A 170 10.67 -23.88 20.70
N LEU A 171 9.63 -23.74 19.88
CA LEU A 171 8.40 -24.54 19.94
C LEU A 171 8.08 -25.10 18.55
N ASP A 172 7.56 -26.33 18.48
CA ASP A 172 7.12 -26.87 17.20
C ASP A 172 5.87 -26.10 16.70
N PRO A 173 5.77 -25.81 15.39
CA PRO A 173 4.69 -24.98 14.85
C PRO A 173 3.29 -25.51 15.17
N LYS A 174 3.09 -26.83 15.23
CA LYS A 174 1.78 -27.43 15.54
C LYS A 174 1.33 -27.13 16.95
N THR A 175 2.23 -27.21 17.93
CA THR A 175 1.93 -26.82 19.30
C THR A 175 1.59 -25.33 19.39
N SER A 176 2.35 -24.45 18.71
CA SER A 176 2.02 -23.02 18.64
C SER A 176 0.63 -22.77 18.07
N LEU A 177 0.26 -23.44 16.97
CA LEU A 177 -1.07 -23.35 16.37
C LEU A 177 -2.18 -23.86 17.29
N THR A 178 -1.94 -24.98 17.99
CA THR A 178 -2.90 -25.54 18.94
C THR A 178 -3.22 -24.52 20.03
N ILE A 179 -2.20 -23.88 20.61
CA ILE A 179 -2.38 -22.86 21.64
C ILE A 179 -3.12 -21.64 21.09
N LEU A 180 -2.71 -21.13 19.92
CA LEU A 180 -3.35 -19.97 19.28
C LEU A 180 -4.82 -20.25 18.94
N SER A 181 -5.13 -21.45 18.46
CA SER A 181 -6.49 -21.91 18.16
C SER A 181 -7.37 -21.93 19.41
N HIS A 182 -6.90 -22.56 20.49
CA HIS A 182 -7.63 -22.59 21.76
C HIS A 182 -7.86 -21.19 22.34
N LEU A 183 -6.85 -20.32 22.30
CA LEU A 183 -6.97 -18.92 22.73
C LEU A 183 -8.01 -18.17 21.87
N MET A 184 -8.04 -18.42 20.56
CA MET A 184 -9.01 -17.78 19.66
C MET A 184 -10.44 -18.21 19.96
N ASP A 185 -10.67 -19.49 20.24
CA ASP A 185 -12.01 -20.04 20.53
C ASP A 185 -12.61 -19.43 21.81
N LYS A 186 -11.78 -19.02 22.77
CA LYS A 186 -12.21 -18.44 24.05
C LYS A 186 -12.14 -16.92 24.12
N ALA A 187 -11.28 -16.28 23.32
CA ALA A 187 -11.08 -14.84 23.39
C ALA A 187 -12.29 -14.06 22.85
N ARG A 188 -12.96 -13.30 23.72
CA ARG A 188 -14.00 -12.33 23.32
C ARG A 188 -13.45 -10.93 23.03
N HIS A 189 -12.36 -10.56 23.69
CA HIS A 189 -11.80 -9.22 23.56
C HIS A 189 -11.13 -9.03 22.19
N ILE A 190 -11.44 -7.93 21.51
CA ILE A 190 -11.01 -7.75 20.13
C ILE A 190 -9.50 -7.68 19.95
N ASP A 191 -8.80 -6.91 20.78
CA ASP A 191 -7.34 -6.84 20.73
C ASP A 191 -6.65 -8.21 20.87
N ILE A 192 -7.25 -9.16 21.60
CA ILE A 192 -6.70 -10.51 21.74
C ILE A 192 -6.88 -11.26 20.42
N ARG A 193 -8.10 -11.23 19.86
CA ARG A 193 -8.41 -11.88 18.58
C ARG A 193 -7.55 -11.31 17.45
N VAL A 194 -7.45 -9.99 17.34
CA VAL A 194 -6.58 -9.32 16.34
C VAL A 194 -5.14 -9.78 16.50
N ALA A 195 -4.59 -9.76 17.72
CA ALA A 195 -3.21 -10.21 17.95
C ALA A 195 -2.98 -11.68 17.58
N ILE A 196 -3.96 -12.56 17.81
CA ILE A 196 -3.86 -13.97 17.40
C ILE A 196 -3.94 -14.09 15.87
N ILE A 197 -4.82 -13.36 15.19
CA ILE A 197 -4.93 -13.36 13.71
C ILE A 197 -3.62 -12.85 13.09
N GLU A 198 -3.06 -11.75 13.60
CA GLU A 198 -1.75 -11.24 13.16
C GLU A 198 -0.64 -12.29 13.37
N SER A 199 -0.70 -13.02 14.49
CA SER A 199 0.25 -14.09 14.80
C SER A 199 0.13 -15.27 13.83
N LEU A 200 -1.10 -15.69 13.49
CA LEU A 200 -1.38 -16.72 12.49
C LEU A 200 -0.90 -16.29 11.10
N TYR A 201 -1.18 -15.04 10.71
CA TYR A 201 -0.72 -14.47 9.45
C TYR A 201 0.81 -14.43 9.36
N GLY A 202 1.49 -14.01 10.43
CA GLY A 202 2.96 -14.04 10.50
C GLY A 202 3.53 -15.46 10.36
N ALA A 203 2.90 -16.43 11.03
CA ALA A 203 3.29 -17.84 10.97
C ALA A 203 3.11 -18.46 9.57
N LEU A 204 2.15 -17.96 8.78
CA LEU A 204 1.93 -18.42 7.40
C LEU A 204 3.15 -18.16 6.52
N GLY A 205 3.81 -17.00 6.69
CA GLY A 205 4.99 -16.60 5.93
C GLY A 205 6.29 -17.25 6.42
N SER A 206 6.39 -17.62 7.70
CA SER A 206 7.61 -18.19 8.29
C SER A 206 7.64 -19.72 8.32
N SER A 207 6.48 -20.39 8.21
CA SER A 207 6.41 -21.85 8.23
C SER A 207 6.97 -22.47 6.95
N ALA A 208 7.77 -23.54 7.08
CA ALA A 208 8.22 -24.36 5.96
C ALA A 208 7.25 -25.52 5.65
N ALA A 209 6.42 -25.93 6.60
CA ALA A 209 5.60 -27.14 6.50
C ALA A 209 4.22 -26.84 5.89
N SER A 210 3.85 -27.55 4.83
CA SER A 210 2.60 -27.31 4.08
C SER A 210 1.34 -27.60 4.90
N ASP A 211 1.35 -28.64 5.73
CA ASP A 211 0.22 -29.03 6.58
C ASP A 211 -0.10 -27.95 7.62
N VAL A 212 0.93 -27.34 8.20
CA VAL A 212 0.81 -26.20 9.14
C VAL A 212 0.19 -24.99 8.44
N LYS A 213 0.55 -24.72 7.18
CA LYS A 213 -0.01 -23.60 6.40
C LYS A 213 -1.49 -23.81 6.09
N ASP A 214 -1.87 -25.03 5.70
CA ASP A 214 -3.27 -25.37 5.46
C ASP A 214 -4.11 -25.22 6.74
N GLU A 215 -3.58 -25.67 7.89
CA GLU A 215 -4.23 -25.48 9.19
C GLU A 215 -4.40 -24.00 9.56
N ILE A 216 -3.39 -23.16 9.31
CA ILE A 216 -3.48 -21.71 9.49
C ILE A 216 -4.61 -21.12 8.64
N LEU A 217 -4.72 -21.51 7.36
CA LEU A 217 -5.76 -21.00 6.48
C LEU A 217 -7.16 -21.40 6.96
N ILE A 218 -7.33 -22.63 7.47
CA ILE A 218 -8.60 -23.09 8.07
C ILE A 218 -8.95 -22.24 9.29
N LEU A 219 -7.98 -21.93 10.16
CA LEU A 219 -8.20 -21.08 11.33
C LEU A 219 -8.55 -19.63 10.95
N LEU A 220 -7.87 -19.07 9.95
CA LEU A 220 -8.18 -17.74 9.42
C LEU A 220 -9.58 -17.70 8.79
N GLU A 221 -9.96 -18.74 8.05
CA GLU A 221 -11.31 -18.86 7.49
C GLU A 221 -12.37 -18.91 8.58
N LYS A 222 -12.17 -19.72 9.63
CA LYS A 222 -13.13 -19.88 10.72
C LYS A 222 -13.27 -18.59 11.55
N HIS A 223 -12.17 -17.90 11.84
CA HIS A 223 -12.15 -16.84 12.86
C HIS A 223 -11.93 -15.43 12.34
N ALA A 224 -11.14 -15.26 11.28
CA ALA A 224 -10.79 -13.94 10.74
C ALA A 224 -11.75 -13.50 9.64
N LEU A 225 -12.20 -14.41 8.77
CA LEU A 225 -13.12 -14.07 7.67
C LEU A 225 -14.40 -13.37 8.16
N PRO A 226 -15.13 -13.85 9.19
CA PRO A 226 -16.34 -13.17 9.66
C PRO A 226 -16.08 -11.75 10.17
N LEU A 227 -14.90 -11.51 10.76
CA LEU A 227 -14.50 -10.19 11.26
C LEU A 227 -14.07 -9.24 10.14
N ALA A 228 -13.37 -9.76 9.13
CA ALA A 228 -12.93 -8.98 7.98
C ALA A 228 -14.12 -8.57 7.10
N ALA A 229 -15.07 -9.49 6.90
CA ALA A 229 -16.27 -9.27 6.08
C ALA A 229 -17.33 -8.40 6.78
N GLY A 230 -17.33 -8.36 8.12
CA GLY A 230 -18.28 -7.57 8.92
C GLY A 230 -18.00 -6.07 8.93
N PHE A 231 -18.87 -5.30 9.58
CA PHE A 231 -18.79 -3.84 9.67
C PHE A 231 -17.65 -3.34 10.55
N ASN A 232 -17.36 -4.07 11.61
CA ASN A 232 -16.28 -3.80 12.54
C ASN A 232 -15.70 -5.11 13.08
N GLU A 233 -14.54 -4.99 13.70
CA GLU A 233 -13.79 -6.14 14.22
C GLU A 233 -14.43 -6.77 15.45
N ARG A 234 -15.40 -6.11 16.10
CA ARG A 234 -16.00 -6.60 17.35
C ARG A 234 -16.83 -7.87 17.16
N GLY A 235 -17.09 -8.30 15.92
CA GLY A 235 -17.93 -9.48 15.64
C GLY A 235 -19.36 -9.29 16.15
N PRO A 236 -20.22 -10.33 16.16
CA PRO A 236 -21.63 -10.16 16.51
C PRO A 236 -21.82 -9.96 18.02
N ALA A 237 -21.71 -8.71 18.44
CA ALA A 237 -22.56 -8.07 19.45
C ALA A 237 -23.59 -7.14 18.76
N TRP A 238 -23.88 -7.38 17.49
CA TRP A 238 -24.94 -6.71 16.75
C TRP A 238 -26.16 -7.63 16.72
N ALA A 239 -27.29 -7.00 16.99
CA ALA A 239 -28.65 -7.47 16.81
C ALA A 239 -28.76 -8.35 15.56
N SER A 240 -29.44 -9.51 15.58
CA SER A 240 -29.64 -10.27 14.33
C SER A 240 -30.22 -9.35 13.24
N TRP A 241 -30.04 -9.64 11.96
CA TRP A 241 -30.64 -8.80 10.91
C TRP A 241 -32.15 -8.58 11.12
N GLU A 242 -32.81 -9.51 11.82
CA GLU A 242 -34.21 -9.45 12.22
C GLU A 242 -34.48 -8.31 13.24
N GLU A 243 -33.56 -8.06 14.17
CA GLU A 243 -33.66 -6.96 15.15
C GLU A 243 -33.41 -5.58 14.50
N VAL A 244 -32.51 -5.49 13.51
CA VAL A 244 -32.31 -4.26 12.72
C VAL A 244 -33.54 -3.96 11.86
N GLU A 245 -34.16 -4.99 11.29
CA GLU A 245 -35.44 -4.87 10.58
C GLU A 245 -36.60 -4.45 11.48
N ALA A 246 -36.54 -4.79 12.78
CA ALA A 246 -37.55 -4.44 13.78
C ALA A 246 -37.47 -2.99 14.29
N GLY A 247 -36.44 -2.21 13.92
CA GLY A 247 -36.37 -0.77 14.18
C GLY A 247 -35.05 -0.25 14.77
N GLU A 248 -34.11 -1.13 15.11
CA GLU A 248 -32.81 -0.74 15.70
C GLU A 248 -31.96 0.16 14.76
N PRO A 249 -30.99 0.93 15.29
CA PRO A 249 -30.01 1.68 14.50
C PRO A 249 -29.25 0.81 13.50
N LEU A 250 -28.90 1.38 12.34
CA LEU A 250 -28.05 0.68 11.38
C LEU A 250 -26.67 0.39 12.01
N PRO A 251 -26.03 -0.75 11.69
CA PRO A 251 -24.68 -1.03 12.14
C PRO A 251 -23.73 0.11 11.80
N THR A 252 -22.95 0.54 12.80
CA THR A 252 -21.91 1.56 12.61
C THR A 252 -20.82 1.01 11.70
N VAL A 253 -20.57 1.72 10.60
CA VAL A 253 -19.49 1.41 9.67
C VAL A 253 -18.31 2.31 10.00
N SER A 254 -17.09 1.80 10.06
CA SER A 254 -15.95 2.72 10.21
C SER A 254 -15.91 3.70 9.03
N ALA A 255 -15.72 4.99 9.35
CA ALA A 255 -15.60 6.07 8.39
C ALA A 255 -14.27 6.03 7.61
N ILE A 256 -13.23 5.39 8.16
CA ILE A 256 -11.88 5.39 7.59
C ILE A 256 -11.56 4.01 7.00
N SER A 257 -11.23 3.98 5.71
CA SER A 257 -10.63 2.79 5.08
C SER A 257 -9.29 2.50 5.78
N GLY A 258 -9.14 1.31 6.36
CA GLY A 258 -7.97 0.98 7.18
C GLY A 258 -8.29 0.57 8.62
N ASP A 259 -9.40 1.01 9.18
CA ASP A 259 -9.67 0.88 10.62
C ASP A 259 -9.96 -0.56 11.09
N ASN A 260 -10.35 -1.45 10.16
CA ASN A 260 -10.48 -2.87 10.44
C ASN A 260 -9.15 -3.54 10.07
N VAL A 261 -8.26 -3.66 11.06
CA VAL A 261 -6.97 -4.37 11.02
C VAL A 261 -7.14 -5.78 10.44
N VAL A 262 -8.14 -6.55 10.87
CA VAL A 262 -8.39 -7.90 10.35
C VAL A 262 -8.69 -7.88 8.85
N ARG A 263 -9.48 -6.91 8.38
CA ARG A 263 -9.75 -6.70 6.96
C ARG A 263 -8.50 -6.27 6.21
N GLN A 264 -7.66 -5.42 6.80
CA GLN A 264 -6.42 -4.97 6.18
C GLN A 264 -5.47 -6.14 5.94
N ILE A 265 -5.40 -7.13 6.83
CA ILE A 265 -4.61 -8.36 6.62
C ILE A 265 -4.96 -9.03 5.28
N PHE A 266 -6.24 -9.13 4.94
CA PHE A 266 -6.69 -9.69 3.65
C PHE A 266 -6.49 -8.71 2.48
N ALA A 267 -6.66 -7.41 2.69
CA ALA A 267 -6.52 -6.39 1.64
C ALA A 267 -5.05 -6.17 1.20
N THR A 268 -4.10 -6.38 2.11
CA THR A 268 -2.67 -6.17 1.88
C THR A 268 -1.89 -7.48 1.78
N TRP A 269 -2.56 -8.58 1.42
CA TRP A 269 -1.91 -9.89 1.36
C TRP A 269 -0.70 -9.86 0.42
N ASP A 270 0.46 -10.20 0.94
CA ASP A 270 1.68 -10.27 0.14
C ASP A 270 1.85 -11.67 -0.45
N TYR A 271 1.40 -11.87 -1.69
CA TYR A 271 1.58 -13.13 -2.41
C TYR A 271 3.05 -13.46 -2.72
N ARG A 272 4.01 -12.59 -2.39
CA ARG A 272 5.45 -12.88 -2.47
C ARG A 272 5.99 -13.62 -1.24
N LEU A 273 5.18 -13.81 -0.20
CA LEU A 273 5.56 -14.58 1.00
C LEU A 273 5.83 -16.06 0.72
N THR A 274 5.45 -16.55 -0.46
CA THR A 274 5.62 -17.94 -0.87
C THR A 274 5.82 -18.01 -2.38
N ASP A 275 6.56 -19.00 -2.86
CA ASP A 275 6.61 -19.34 -4.29
C ASP A 275 5.62 -20.46 -4.65
N ASP A 276 4.97 -21.04 -3.65
CA ASP A 276 3.96 -22.09 -3.82
C ASP A 276 2.67 -21.52 -4.44
N LEU A 277 2.40 -21.92 -5.68
CA LEU A 277 1.21 -21.51 -6.43
C LEU A 277 -0.09 -22.04 -5.83
N ASP A 278 -0.11 -23.25 -5.26
CA ASP A 278 -1.33 -23.80 -4.64
C ASP A 278 -1.70 -22.99 -3.41
N LEU A 279 -0.71 -22.66 -2.59
CA LEU A 279 -0.89 -21.79 -1.45
C LEU A 279 -1.41 -20.41 -1.86
N LYS A 280 -0.83 -19.78 -2.89
CA LYS A 280 -1.34 -18.48 -3.41
C LYS A 280 -2.78 -18.58 -3.88
N LYS A 281 -3.17 -19.68 -4.53
CA LYS A 281 -4.57 -19.93 -4.95
C LYS A 281 -5.50 -20.05 -3.75
N LYS A 282 -5.12 -20.81 -2.71
CA LYS A 282 -5.91 -20.93 -1.47
C LYS A 282 -6.04 -19.58 -0.75
N MET A 283 -4.96 -18.81 -0.69
CA MET A 283 -4.96 -17.45 -0.16
C MET A 283 -5.94 -16.56 -0.96
N ALA A 284 -5.78 -16.49 -2.27
CA ALA A 284 -6.67 -15.70 -3.11
C ALA A 284 -8.15 -16.11 -2.99
N ALA A 285 -8.43 -17.41 -2.89
CA ALA A 285 -9.78 -17.94 -2.65
C ALA A 285 -10.35 -17.49 -1.30
N LEU A 286 -9.52 -17.43 -0.25
CA LEU A 286 -9.95 -16.92 1.05
C LEU A 286 -10.26 -15.41 1.01
N SER A 287 -9.41 -14.60 0.37
CA SER A 287 -9.69 -13.17 0.17
C SER A 287 -10.94 -12.92 -0.68
N LEU A 288 -11.15 -13.74 -1.71
CA LEU A 288 -12.36 -13.69 -2.53
C LEU A 288 -13.61 -13.88 -1.66
N ARG A 289 -13.62 -14.88 -0.79
CA ARG A 289 -14.74 -15.14 0.12
C ARG A 289 -14.98 -14.00 1.11
N VAL A 290 -13.92 -13.38 1.65
CA VAL A 290 -14.04 -12.20 2.51
C VAL A 290 -14.74 -11.06 1.75
N ILE A 291 -14.35 -10.79 0.51
CA ILE A 291 -14.94 -9.74 -0.32
C ILE A 291 -16.41 -10.04 -0.63
N GLU A 292 -16.72 -11.28 -1.01
CA GLU A 292 -18.08 -11.70 -1.34
C GLU A 292 -19.01 -11.61 -0.13
N GLU A 293 -18.59 -12.06 1.05
CA GLU A 293 -19.36 -11.92 2.29
C GLU A 293 -19.48 -10.45 2.71
N SER A 294 -18.43 -9.65 2.54
CA SER A 294 -18.49 -8.20 2.80
C SER A 294 -19.48 -7.50 1.87
N ALA A 295 -19.52 -7.89 0.60
CA ALA A 295 -20.44 -7.33 -0.38
C ALA A 295 -21.91 -7.68 -0.07
N LYS A 296 -22.17 -8.91 0.37
CA LYS A 296 -23.49 -9.32 0.88
C LYS A 296 -23.94 -8.47 2.08
N ASN A 297 -23.06 -8.32 3.07
CA ASN A 297 -23.34 -7.50 4.25
C ASN A 297 -23.60 -6.04 3.89
N HIS A 298 -22.77 -5.47 3.01
CA HIS A 298 -22.94 -4.09 2.54
C HIS A 298 -24.25 -3.91 1.78
N ARG A 299 -24.60 -4.83 0.89
CA ARG A 299 -25.86 -4.77 0.15
C ARG A 299 -27.07 -4.73 1.08
N GLN A 300 -27.10 -5.61 2.07
CA GLN A 300 -28.19 -5.63 3.05
C GLN A 300 -28.25 -4.32 3.86
N TRP A 301 -27.08 -3.78 4.25
CA TRP A 301 -26.99 -2.47 4.90
C TRP A 301 -27.56 -1.35 4.01
N LEU A 302 -27.23 -1.34 2.72
CA LEU A 302 -27.74 -0.35 1.76
C LEU A 302 -29.26 -0.44 1.59
N GLU A 303 -29.81 -1.66 1.49
CA GLU A 303 -31.24 -1.90 1.39
C GLU A 303 -31.98 -1.36 2.62
N LEU A 304 -31.45 -1.61 3.81
CA LEU A 304 -31.99 -1.09 5.07
C LEU A 304 -31.85 0.44 5.18
N PHE A 305 -30.73 1.01 4.75
CA PHE A 305 -30.54 2.47 4.71
C PHE A 305 -31.60 3.15 3.84
N VAL A 306 -31.80 2.64 2.62
CA VAL A 306 -32.81 3.17 1.70
C VAL A 306 -34.22 3.06 2.31
N LYS A 307 -34.56 1.90 2.90
CA LYS A 307 -35.85 1.66 3.56
C LYS A 307 -36.09 2.59 4.75
N LYS A 308 -35.12 2.68 5.67
CA LYS A 308 -35.24 3.44 6.93
C LYS A 308 -35.41 4.93 6.71
N HIS A 309 -34.78 5.48 5.68
CA HIS A 309 -34.84 6.91 5.35
C HIS A 309 -35.92 7.25 4.31
N ASN A 310 -36.83 6.32 4.00
CA ASN A 310 -37.90 6.50 2.99
C ASN A 310 -37.37 7.00 1.64
N LEU A 311 -36.22 6.47 1.24
CA LEU A 311 -35.58 6.75 -0.03
C LEU A 311 -36.13 5.78 -1.09
N THR A 312 -36.12 6.19 -2.36
CA THR A 312 -36.67 5.38 -3.44
C THR A 312 -35.69 5.35 -4.60
N LEU A 313 -35.36 4.14 -5.05
CA LEU A 313 -34.69 3.91 -6.33
C LEU A 313 -35.75 3.69 -7.41
N SER A 314 -35.42 4.03 -8.65
CA SER A 314 -36.29 3.64 -9.76
C SER A 314 -36.34 2.11 -9.91
N THR A 315 -37.44 1.57 -10.43
CA THR A 315 -37.67 0.11 -10.57
C THR A 315 -36.59 -0.61 -11.39
N GLU A 316 -35.88 0.14 -12.24
CA GLU A 316 -34.81 -0.37 -13.11
C GLU A 316 -33.42 -0.31 -12.45
N GLU A 317 -33.25 0.51 -11.41
CA GLU A 317 -31.97 0.68 -10.72
C GLU A 317 -31.83 -0.33 -9.57
N LYS A 318 -30.64 -0.95 -9.49
CA LYS A 318 -30.31 -1.90 -8.43
C LYS A 318 -29.15 -1.37 -7.59
N LEU A 319 -29.19 -1.69 -6.30
CA LEU A 319 -28.02 -1.51 -5.43
C LEU A 319 -26.92 -2.48 -5.85
N PHE A 320 -25.69 -1.97 -5.88
CA PHE A 320 -24.53 -2.70 -6.34
C PHE A 320 -24.02 -3.67 -5.27
N ASN A 321 -23.47 -4.80 -5.72
CA ASN A 321 -22.84 -5.77 -4.84
C ASN A 321 -21.35 -5.40 -4.70
N THR A 322 -21.03 -4.49 -3.79
CA THR A 322 -19.65 -4.02 -3.57
C THR A 322 -19.28 -4.22 -2.10
N PRO A 323 -18.02 -4.54 -1.76
CA PRO A 323 -17.62 -4.72 -0.36
C PRO A 323 -17.73 -3.41 0.43
N LEU A 324 -17.83 -3.54 1.76
CA LEU A 324 -17.87 -2.38 2.67
C LEU A 324 -16.66 -1.47 2.52
N ASP A 325 -15.50 -2.04 2.17
CA ASP A 325 -14.28 -1.33 1.83
C ASP A 325 -13.82 -1.72 0.43
N THR A 326 -14.06 -0.83 -0.54
CA THR A 326 -13.64 -1.03 -1.92
C THR A 326 -12.11 -1.09 -2.10
N GLY A 327 -11.32 -0.66 -1.11
CA GLY A 327 -9.87 -0.80 -1.09
C GLY A 327 -9.41 -2.26 -1.19
N MET A 328 -10.22 -3.21 -0.69
CA MET A 328 -9.94 -4.64 -0.81
C MET A 328 -9.86 -5.13 -2.25
N LEU A 329 -10.61 -4.50 -3.16
CA LEU A 329 -10.60 -4.86 -4.58
C LEU A 329 -9.25 -4.56 -5.25
N ALA A 330 -8.44 -3.64 -4.68
CA ALA A 330 -7.10 -3.34 -5.16
C ALA A 330 -6.16 -4.55 -5.16
N LEU A 331 -6.39 -5.53 -4.27
CA LEU A 331 -5.61 -6.76 -4.24
C LEU A 331 -5.64 -7.49 -5.58
N PHE A 332 -6.83 -7.62 -6.17
CA PHE A 332 -7.04 -8.32 -7.43
C PHE A 332 -6.65 -7.49 -8.65
N GLY A 333 -6.71 -6.16 -8.54
CA GLY A 333 -6.14 -5.28 -9.57
C GLY A 333 -4.61 -5.38 -9.66
N ARG A 334 -3.92 -5.66 -8.54
CA ARG A 334 -2.47 -5.86 -8.48
C ARG A 334 -2.04 -7.29 -8.83
N ASN A 335 -2.91 -8.26 -8.60
CA ASN A 335 -2.68 -9.69 -8.84
C ASN A 335 -3.78 -10.22 -9.78
N PRO A 336 -3.77 -9.78 -11.06
CA PRO A 336 -4.83 -10.09 -12.02
C PRO A 336 -4.96 -11.60 -12.33
N GLU A 337 -3.97 -12.42 -11.99
CA GLU A 337 -3.99 -13.88 -12.12
C GLU A 337 -5.01 -14.59 -11.22
N PHE A 338 -5.53 -13.89 -10.22
CA PHE A 338 -6.60 -14.38 -9.35
C PHE A 338 -7.93 -13.65 -9.59
N LEU A 339 -8.01 -12.81 -10.63
CA LEU A 339 -9.20 -12.02 -10.93
C LEU A 339 -10.33 -12.90 -11.48
N THR A 340 -11.45 -12.94 -10.76
CA THR A 340 -12.68 -13.60 -11.20
C THR A 340 -13.64 -12.60 -11.86
N HIS A 341 -14.60 -13.08 -12.66
CA HIS A 341 -15.68 -12.24 -13.20
C HIS A 341 -16.49 -11.54 -12.11
N SER A 342 -16.71 -12.22 -10.98
CA SER A 342 -17.42 -11.66 -9.81
C SER A 342 -16.70 -10.40 -9.32
N ILE A 343 -15.41 -10.50 -9.00
CA ILE A 343 -14.60 -9.37 -8.54
C ILE A 343 -14.46 -8.29 -9.60
N PHE A 344 -14.26 -8.67 -10.86
CA PHE A 344 -14.21 -7.71 -11.97
C PHE A 344 -15.49 -6.90 -12.08
N GLY A 345 -16.66 -7.54 -11.94
CA GLY A 345 -17.95 -6.87 -11.86
C GLY A 345 -18.01 -5.87 -10.69
N MET A 346 -17.55 -6.26 -9.50
CA MET A 346 -17.52 -5.37 -8.33
C MET A 346 -16.60 -4.16 -8.54
N ILE A 347 -15.42 -4.34 -9.15
CA ILE A 347 -14.49 -3.26 -9.51
C ILE A 347 -15.16 -2.29 -10.48
N LYS A 348 -15.73 -2.84 -11.55
CA LYS A 348 -16.42 -2.09 -12.60
C LYS A 348 -17.56 -1.26 -12.01
N ASP A 349 -18.46 -1.88 -11.25
CA ASP A 349 -19.61 -1.23 -10.63
C ASP A 349 -19.18 -0.15 -9.65
N SER A 350 -18.16 -0.41 -8.83
CA SER A 350 -17.64 0.57 -7.86
C SER A 350 -17.11 1.83 -8.56
N VAL A 351 -16.31 1.66 -9.61
CA VAL A 351 -15.65 2.77 -10.32
C VAL A 351 -16.65 3.58 -11.14
N LEU A 352 -17.50 2.91 -11.93
CA LEU A 352 -18.46 3.60 -12.79
C LEU A 352 -19.50 4.37 -11.98
N THR A 353 -19.95 3.81 -10.85
CA THR A 353 -20.89 4.49 -9.96
C THR A 353 -20.29 5.73 -9.31
N GLN A 354 -18.99 5.74 -9.05
CA GLN A 354 -18.33 6.93 -8.48
C GLN A 354 -18.11 8.04 -9.50
N ILE A 355 -17.75 7.68 -10.74
CA ILE A 355 -17.52 8.65 -11.82
C ILE A 355 -18.84 9.23 -12.32
N CYS A 356 -19.83 8.36 -12.58
CA CYS A 356 -21.11 8.70 -13.16
C CYS A 356 -22.23 7.92 -12.45
N PRO A 357 -22.61 8.32 -11.22
CA PRO A 357 -23.63 7.61 -10.45
C PRO A 357 -24.95 7.54 -11.21
N PRO A 358 -25.68 6.41 -11.14
CA PRO A 358 -27.04 6.32 -11.68
C PRO A 358 -27.94 7.44 -11.14
N PRO A 359 -28.93 7.93 -11.92
CA PRO A 359 -29.79 9.03 -11.52
C PRO A 359 -30.43 8.89 -10.14
N GLY A 360 -30.91 7.70 -9.76
CA GLY A 360 -31.49 7.45 -8.44
C GLY A 360 -30.47 7.52 -7.32
N ILE A 361 -29.29 6.93 -7.51
CA ILE A 361 -28.17 7.02 -6.54
C ILE A 361 -27.70 8.47 -6.39
N ALA A 362 -27.60 9.21 -7.49
CA ALA A 362 -27.26 10.64 -7.46
C ALA A 362 -28.33 11.47 -6.74
N ALA A 363 -29.62 11.17 -6.95
CA ALA A 363 -30.74 11.83 -6.28
C ALA A 363 -30.76 11.54 -4.78
N ILE A 364 -30.53 10.29 -4.36
CA ILE A 364 -30.41 9.92 -2.95
C ILE A 364 -29.21 10.64 -2.34
N SER A 365 -28.03 10.58 -2.96
CA SER A 365 -26.83 11.26 -2.46
C SER A 365 -27.05 12.78 -2.31
N LYS A 366 -27.84 13.38 -3.20
CA LYS A 366 -28.23 14.79 -3.09
C LYS A 366 -29.19 15.05 -1.92
N LYS A 367 -30.12 14.13 -1.63
CA LYS A 367 -30.99 14.21 -0.43
C LYS A 367 -30.18 14.07 0.85
N VAL A 368 -29.28 13.07 0.92
CA VAL A 368 -28.40 12.83 2.07
C VAL A 368 -27.54 14.06 2.37
N ARG A 369 -26.91 14.69 1.36
CA ARG A 369 -26.13 15.92 1.56
C ARG A 369 -26.93 17.14 2.06
N ARG A 370 -28.24 17.18 1.80
CA ARG A 370 -29.10 18.32 2.17
C ARG A 370 -29.67 18.20 3.58
N ASP A 371 -29.79 16.99 4.07
CA ASP A 371 -30.22 16.69 5.43
C ASP A 371 -28.97 16.72 6.33
N THR A 372 -28.80 17.82 7.09
CA THR A 372 -27.62 18.01 7.94
C THR A 372 -27.49 16.90 8.98
N GLY A 373 -28.61 16.51 9.62
CA GLY A 373 -28.62 15.46 10.62
C GLY A 373 -28.24 14.09 10.05
N LEU A 374 -28.67 13.79 8.82
CA LEU A 374 -28.27 12.57 8.14
C LEU A 374 -26.82 12.64 7.65
N SER A 375 -26.39 13.76 7.06
CA SER A 375 -25.03 13.92 6.51
C SER A 375 -23.92 13.84 7.56
N GLU A 376 -24.20 14.26 8.79
CA GLU A 376 -23.29 14.19 9.94
C GLU A 376 -23.43 12.87 10.72
N SER A 377 -24.40 12.03 10.36
CA SER A 377 -24.53 10.69 10.94
C SER A 377 -23.56 9.73 10.28
N ASN A 378 -23.13 8.70 11.03
CA ASN A 378 -22.29 7.63 10.50
C ASN A 378 -22.83 6.98 9.22
N ALA A 379 -24.16 6.81 9.14
CA ALA A 379 -24.80 6.19 7.98
C ALA A 379 -24.77 7.12 6.74
N GLY A 380 -25.03 8.42 6.93
CA GLY A 380 -24.94 9.39 5.83
C GLY A 380 -23.50 9.60 5.36
N GLU A 381 -22.54 9.68 6.28
CA GLU A 381 -21.11 9.74 5.94
C GLU A 381 -20.68 8.52 5.13
N HIS A 382 -21.09 7.31 5.54
CA HIS A 382 -20.78 6.09 4.80
C HIS A 382 -21.42 6.09 3.40
N TRP A 383 -22.69 6.47 3.28
CA TRP A 383 -23.34 6.59 1.97
C TRP A 383 -22.58 7.57 1.06
N LEU A 384 -22.21 8.75 1.59
CA LEU A 384 -21.52 9.79 0.82
C LEU A 384 -20.08 9.42 0.49
N SER A 385 -19.38 8.66 1.32
CA SER A 385 -18.04 8.17 0.96
C SER A 385 -18.09 7.16 -0.20
N ARG A 386 -19.21 6.45 -0.38
CA ARG A 386 -19.41 5.50 -1.48
C ARG A 386 -19.99 6.12 -2.75
N PHE A 387 -20.95 7.04 -2.62
CA PHE A 387 -21.74 7.57 -3.74
C PHE A 387 -21.64 9.09 -3.91
N GLY A 388 -20.89 9.77 -3.04
CA GLY A 388 -20.78 11.23 -2.96
C GLY A 388 -19.89 11.89 -4.01
N LYS A 389 -19.62 11.24 -5.15
CA LYS A 389 -18.70 11.68 -6.22
C LYS A 389 -17.33 12.11 -5.66
N ASP A 390 -16.48 11.14 -5.39
CA ASP A 390 -15.05 11.34 -5.12
C ASP A 390 -14.24 10.48 -6.09
N THR A 391 -13.57 11.13 -7.05
CA THR A 391 -12.76 10.45 -8.05
C THR A 391 -11.43 9.94 -7.49
N ALA A 392 -11.03 10.35 -6.28
CA ALA A 392 -9.84 9.80 -5.62
C ALA A 392 -10.01 8.30 -5.29
N VAL A 393 -11.24 7.85 -5.07
CA VAL A 393 -11.57 6.44 -4.76
C VAL A 393 -11.39 5.51 -5.97
N VAL A 394 -11.37 6.05 -7.20
CA VAL A 394 -11.00 5.28 -8.42
C VAL A 394 -9.58 4.72 -8.32
N ARG A 395 -8.66 5.42 -7.63
CA ARG A 395 -7.30 4.93 -7.40
C ARG A 395 -7.25 3.76 -6.40
N GLN A 396 -8.24 3.68 -5.52
CA GLN A 396 -8.28 2.73 -4.40
C GLN A 396 -9.04 1.43 -4.75
N THR A 397 -9.87 1.43 -5.79
CA THR A 397 -10.76 0.32 -6.19
C THR A 397 -10.09 -0.77 -7.03
N GLY A 398 -8.80 -0.67 -7.32
CA GLY A 398 -8.06 -1.66 -8.13
C GLY A 398 -8.19 -1.53 -9.64
N ALA A 399 -9.08 -0.68 -10.15
CA ALA A 399 -9.21 -0.44 -11.60
C ALA A 399 -7.94 0.15 -12.22
N PHE A 400 -7.25 1.02 -11.47
CA PHE A 400 -6.01 1.65 -11.94
C PHE A 400 -4.91 0.62 -12.25
N PRO A 401 -4.43 -0.23 -11.31
CA PRO A 401 -3.42 -1.25 -11.62
C PRO A 401 -3.92 -2.29 -12.65
N LEU A 402 -5.23 -2.57 -12.68
CA LEU A 402 -5.82 -3.51 -13.63
C LEU A 402 -5.75 -3.00 -15.08
N LEU A 403 -6.22 -1.78 -15.34
CA LEU A 403 -6.30 -1.24 -16.71
C LEU A 403 -4.93 -0.78 -17.22
N THR A 404 -4.09 -0.20 -16.37
CA THR A 404 -2.71 0.20 -16.75
C THR A 404 -1.86 -0.95 -17.24
N ARG A 405 -2.17 -2.18 -16.79
CA ARG A 405 -1.45 -3.40 -17.14
C ARG A 405 -2.26 -4.39 -17.98
N MET A 406 -3.34 -3.95 -18.63
CA MET A 406 -4.24 -4.86 -19.37
C MET A 406 -3.57 -5.59 -20.56
N HIS A 407 -2.43 -5.09 -21.05
CA HIS A 407 -1.64 -5.73 -22.10
C HIS A 407 -0.70 -6.83 -21.56
N HIS A 408 -0.54 -6.95 -20.24
CA HIS A 408 0.20 -8.05 -19.64
C HIS A 408 -0.66 -9.32 -19.59
N PRO A 409 -0.05 -10.51 -19.68
CA PRO A 409 -0.78 -11.76 -19.50
C PRO A 409 -1.38 -11.83 -18.10
N ILE A 410 -2.70 -11.84 -18.03
CA ILE A 410 -3.47 -11.85 -16.78
C ILE A 410 -3.38 -13.23 -16.14
N ASN A 411 -3.35 -14.32 -16.91
CA ASN A 411 -3.44 -15.69 -16.38
C ASN A 411 -2.33 -16.59 -16.94
N ARG A 412 -1.14 -16.58 -16.34
CA ARG A 412 -0.03 -17.46 -16.75
C ARG A 412 -0.14 -18.90 -16.23
N THR A 413 -1.07 -19.21 -15.32
CA THR A 413 -0.94 -20.38 -14.42
C THR A 413 -2.21 -21.22 -14.23
N ALA A 414 -3.26 -21.06 -15.05
CA ALA A 414 -4.49 -21.84 -14.91
C ALA A 414 -4.96 -22.45 -16.26
N PRO A 415 -5.09 -23.78 -16.34
CA PRO A 415 -5.79 -24.46 -17.43
C PRO A 415 -7.28 -24.59 -17.06
N ASP A 416 -8.14 -23.82 -17.74
CA ASP A 416 -9.53 -24.15 -18.14
C ASP A 416 -10.50 -22.95 -18.17
N SER A 417 -11.17 -22.80 -19.32
CA SER A 417 -11.59 -21.54 -19.94
C SER A 417 -13.07 -21.20 -19.85
N SER A 418 -13.61 -20.94 -18.65
CA SER A 418 -14.96 -20.34 -18.52
C SER A 418 -15.10 -19.23 -17.47
N GLY A 419 -14.07 -19.00 -16.64
CA GLY A 419 -14.12 -18.03 -15.55
C GLY A 419 -13.23 -16.78 -15.71
N TYR A 420 -12.54 -16.60 -16.84
CA TYR A 420 -11.50 -15.58 -17.00
C TYR A 420 -11.97 -14.25 -17.57
N VAL A 421 -11.46 -13.15 -17.01
CA VAL A 421 -11.59 -11.82 -17.59
C VAL A 421 -10.69 -11.73 -18.82
N THR A 422 -11.29 -11.48 -19.99
CA THR A 422 -10.56 -11.37 -21.26
C THR A 422 -10.04 -9.96 -21.48
N VAL A 423 -9.12 -9.81 -22.44
CA VAL A 423 -8.59 -8.50 -22.84
C VAL A 423 -9.70 -7.61 -23.40
N GLU A 424 -10.66 -8.19 -24.13
CA GLU A 424 -11.80 -7.48 -24.72
C GLU A 424 -12.70 -6.89 -23.62
N LEU A 425 -12.94 -7.64 -22.53
CA LEU A 425 -13.69 -7.14 -21.38
C LEU A 425 -12.98 -5.96 -20.69
N LEU A 426 -11.65 -6.01 -20.61
CA LEU A 426 -10.86 -4.91 -20.04
C LEU A 426 -10.83 -3.68 -20.93
N GLN A 427 -10.69 -3.86 -22.24
CA GLN A 427 -10.81 -2.77 -23.20
C GLN A 427 -12.19 -2.14 -23.14
N GLN A 428 -13.25 -2.95 -23.07
CA GLN A 428 -14.61 -2.44 -22.90
C GLN A 428 -14.74 -1.64 -21.60
N PHE A 429 -14.23 -2.16 -20.48
CA PHE A 429 -14.26 -1.45 -19.21
C PHE A 429 -13.47 -0.13 -19.25
N ALA A 430 -12.28 -0.12 -19.84
CA ALA A 430 -11.50 1.10 -20.04
C ALA A 430 -12.27 2.16 -20.85
N ARG A 431 -12.94 1.74 -21.93
CA ARG A 431 -13.79 2.62 -22.75
C ARG A 431 -14.94 3.22 -21.94
N GLU A 432 -15.62 2.41 -21.14
CA GLU A 432 -16.71 2.88 -20.27
C GLU A 432 -16.21 3.89 -19.23
N VAL A 433 -15.02 3.67 -18.65
CA VAL A 433 -14.36 4.61 -17.74
C VAL A 433 -14.04 5.93 -18.45
N PHE A 434 -13.34 5.89 -19.59
CA PHE A 434 -13.00 7.10 -20.34
C PHE A 434 -14.24 7.86 -20.81
N ASP A 435 -15.25 7.16 -21.30
CA ASP A 435 -16.51 7.78 -21.71
C ASP A 435 -17.21 8.48 -20.53
N SER A 436 -17.18 7.86 -19.35
CA SER A 436 -17.78 8.42 -18.14
C SER A 436 -17.00 9.63 -17.63
N LEU A 437 -15.67 9.61 -17.73
CA LEU A 437 -14.81 10.76 -17.40
C LEU A 437 -14.99 11.92 -18.39
N VAL A 438 -15.13 11.62 -19.69
CA VAL A 438 -15.44 12.63 -20.71
C VAL A 438 -16.80 13.24 -20.43
N ARG A 439 -17.85 12.43 -20.20
CA ARG A 439 -19.21 12.92 -19.91
C ARG A 439 -19.27 13.78 -18.63
N SER A 440 -18.56 13.38 -17.58
CA SER A 440 -18.52 14.11 -16.30
C SER A 440 -17.67 15.39 -16.35
N GLY A 441 -16.81 15.54 -17.36
CA GLY A 441 -15.90 16.69 -17.50
C GLY A 441 -14.69 16.66 -16.55
N ASP A 442 -14.40 15.51 -15.93
CA ASP A 442 -13.29 15.31 -15.00
C ASP A 442 -11.95 15.10 -15.74
N VAL A 443 -11.48 16.18 -16.38
CA VAL A 443 -10.29 16.21 -17.25
C VAL A 443 -9.02 15.75 -16.51
N ASP A 444 -8.83 16.15 -15.26
CA ASP A 444 -7.58 15.89 -14.53
C ASP A 444 -7.40 14.38 -14.25
N VAL A 445 -8.50 13.71 -13.87
CA VAL A 445 -8.53 12.25 -13.63
C VAL A 445 -8.38 11.50 -14.95
N LEU A 446 -8.99 11.99 -16.03
CA LEU A 446 -8.84 11.42 -17.37
C LEU A 446 -7.39 11.49 -17.84
N GLU A 447 -6.75 12.66 -17.78
CA GLU A 447 -5.36 12.84 -18.22
C GLU A 447 -4.41 11.98 -17.38
N GLU A 448 -4.63 11.88 -16.07
CA GLU A 448 -3.86 11.00 -15.19
C GLU A 448 -4.02 9.53 -15.57
N PHE A 449 -5.27 9.05 -15.71
CA PHE A 449 -5.57 7.66 -16.04
C PHE A 449 -4.99 7.31 -17.42
N PHE A 450 -5.20 8.16 -18.42
CA PHE A 450 -4.65 8.01 -19.76
C PHE A 450 -3.13 7.87 -19.73
N ARG A 451 -2.45 8.79 -19.04
CA ARG A 451 -0.99 8.79 -18.94
C ARG A 451 -0.47 7.54 -18.24
N SER A 452 -1.15 7.05 -17.21
CA SER A 452 -0.76 5.83 -16.50
C SER A 452 -0.83 4.57 -17.34
N MET A 453 -1.57 4.59 -18.45
CA MET A 453 -1.64 3.49 -19.42
C MET A 453 -0.56 3.59 -20.50
N THR A 454 0.40 4.53 -20.41
CA THR A 454 1.46 4.71 -21.41
C THR A 454 2.75 3.97 -21.01
N PRO A 455 3.56 3.49 -21.98
CA PRO A 455 4.75 2.67 -21.70
C PRO A 455 5.79 3.38 -20.84
N MET A 456 5.91 4.70 -21.01
CA MET A 456 6.87 5.53 -20.29
C MET A 456 6.59 5.58 -18.77
N GLU A 457 5.31 5.55 -18.37
CA GLU A 457 4.92 5.59 -16.96
C GLU A 457 4.84 4.18 -16.36
N ASN A 458 4.69 3.16 -17.20
CA ASN A 458 4.74 1.76 -16.81
C ASN A 458 6.16 1.17 -16.72
N ASN A 459 7.21 1.94 -17.06
CA ASN A 459 8.59 1.44 -17.23
C ASN A 459 8.66 0.21 -18.14
N GLU A 460 7.91 0.22 -19.25
CA GLU A 460 7.96 -0.84 -20.25
C GLU A 460 9.24 -0.73 -21.08
N ASP A 461 10.31 -1.34 -20.57
CA ASP A 461 11.63 -1.35 -21.22
C ASP A 461 11.87 -2.61 -22.06
N ASN A 462 10.99 -3.61 -21.96
CA ASN A 462 11.08 -4.86 -22.73
C ASN A 462 10.33 -4.75 -24.07
N VAL A 463 10.99 -5.17 -25.16
CA VAL A 463 10.46 -5.20 -26.53
C VAL A 463 9.13 -5.96 -26.62
N GLU A 464 9.01 -7.10 -25.93
CA GLU A 464 7.78 -7.91 -25.97
C GLU A 464 6.59 -7.22 -25.31
N SER A 465 6.81 -6.56 -24.16
CA SER A 465 5.78 -5.79 -23.47
C SER A 465 5.31 -4.62 -24.32
N LEU A 466 6.26 -3.88 -24.92
CA LEU A 466 5.93 -2.77 -25.80
C LEU A 466 5.14 -3.21 -27.04
N ALA A 467 5.53 -4.34 -27.65
CA ALA A 467 4.79 -4.91 -28.78
C ALA A 467 3.35 -5.27 -28.38
N ARG A 468 3.14 -5.87 -27.20
CA ARG A 468 1.79 -6.15 -26.68
C ARG A 468 1.01 -4.87 -26.39
N TRP A 469 1.65 -3.86 -25.81
CA TRP A 469 1.01 -2.57 -25.56
C TRP A 469 0.55 -1.90 -26.86
N LYS A 470 1.41 -1.88 -27.90
CA LYS A 470 1.07 -1.35 -29.23
C LYS A 470 -0.10 -2.11 -29.86
N LEU A 471 -0.20 -3.41 -29.62
CA LEU A 471 -1.28 -4.24 -30.16
C LEU A 471 -2.61 -4.08 -29.39
N ILE A 472 -2.56 -4.00 -28.06
CA ILE A 472 -3.73 -4.10 -27.18
C ILE A 472 -4.20 -2.74 -26.67
N THR A 473 -3.28 -1.88 -26.22
CA THR A 473 -3.61 -0.66 -25.48
C THR A 473 -3.66 0.57 -26.38
N LEU A 474 -2.69 0.72 -27.28
CA LEU A 474 -2.58 1.88 -28.15
C LEU A 474 -3.86 2.16 -28.98
N PRO A 475 -4.47 1.17 -29.67
CA PRO A 475 -5.65 1.44 -30.51
C PRO A 475 -6.85 1.97 -29.70
N MET A 476 -7.00 1.51 -28.45
CA MET A 476 -8.05 1.99 -27.56
C MET A 476 -7.80 3.44 -27.13
N LEU A 477 -6.55 3.80 -26.78
CA LEU A 477 -6.20 5.17 -26.41
C LEU A 477 -6.33 6.14 -27.59
N GLU A 478 -5.97 5.72 -28.81
CA GLU A 478 -6.18 6.49 -30.03
C GLU A 478 -7.67 6.75 -30.30
N GLU A 479 -8.53 5.76 -30.06
CA GLU A 479 -9.98 5.92 -30.20
C GLU A 479 -10.53 6.93 -29.20
N VAL A 480 -10.03 6.92 -27.95
CA VAL A 480 -10.39 7.93 -26.93
C VAL A 480 -10.02 9.33 -27.42
N ILE A 481 -8.81 9.53 -27.95
CA ILE A 481 -8.38 10.82 -28.54
C ILE A 481 -9.30 11.22 -29.70
N ALA A 482 -9.58 10.30 -30.62
CA ALA A 482 -10.44 10.57 -31.77
C ALA A 482 -11.86 10.96 -31.34
N LYS A 483 -12.41 10.31 -30.31
CA LYS A 483 -13.71 10.63 -29.75
C LYS A 483 -13.74 12.03 -29.13
N ILE A 484 -12.73 12.38 -28.33
CA ILE A 484 -12.60 13.74 -27.75
C ILE A 484 -12.47 14.80 -28.86
N ALA A 485 -11.69 14.52 -29.90
CA ALA A 485 -11.53 15.42 -31.04
C ALA A 485 -12.87 15.66 -31.76
N LYS A 486 -13.67 14.61 -31.97
CA LYS A 486 -15.01 14.71 -32.59
C LYS A 486 -15.98 15.57 -31.74
N LEU A 487 -15.86 15.55 -30.42
CA LEU A 487 -16.69 16.38 -29.53
C LEU A 487 -16.31 17.87 -29.56
N ARG A 488 -15.08 18.22 -29.97
CA ARG A 488 -14.62 19.61 -30.10
C ARG A 488 -15.16 20.29 -31.37
N THR A 489 -16.46 20.48 -31.46
CA THR A 489 -17.09 21.24 -32.55
C THR A 489 -17.00 22.75 -32.32
N LEU A 490 -17.21 23.55 -33.38
CA LEU A 490 -17.27 25.02 -33.25
C LEU A 490 -18.42 25.46 -32.34
N GLU A 491 -19.53 24.73 -32.36
CA GLU A 491 -20.70 24.95 -31.51
C GLU A 491 -20.35 24.72 -30.04
N TRP A 492 -19.70 23.59 -29.73
CA TRP A 492 -19.23 23.27 -28.38
C TRP A 492 -18.23 24.31 -27.86
N GLN A 493 -17.34 24.84 -28.70
CA GLN A 493 -16.37 25.86 -28.29
C GLN A 493 -17.01 27.21 -27.96
N LYS A 494 -18.11 27.56 -28.63
CA LYS A 494 -18.82 28.83 -28.45
C LYS A 494 -19.84 28.80 -27.32
N ASP A 495 -20.35 27.63 -26.95
CA ASP A 495 -21.34 27.47 -25.90
C ASP A 495 -20.72 27.54 -24.49
N ILE A 496 -21.22 28.46 -23.66
CA ILE A 496 -20.80 28.63 -22.26
C ILE A 496 -21.38 27.51 -21.37
N ARG A 497 -22.53 26.94 -21.76
CA ARG A 497 -23.23 25.85 -21.05
C ARG A 497 -23.02 24.50 -21.74
N ARG A 498 -21.92 24.38 -22.48
CA ARG A 498 -21.55 23.18 -23.22
C ARG A 498 -21.51 21.93 -22.35
N GLU A 499 -21.90 20.81 -22.94
CA GLU A 499 -21.77 19.48 -22.34
C GLU A 499 -20.92 18.59 -23.24
N PRO A 500 -19.82 17.98 -22.74
CA PRO A 500 -19.25 18.16 -21.41
C PRO A 500 -18.66 19.56 -21.18
N ALA A 501 -18.62 20.03 -19.93
CA ALA A 501 -18.16 21.38 -19.59
C ALA A 501 -16.69 21.65 -19.97
N ARG A 502 -15.85 20.60 -19.88
CA ARG A 502 -14.42 20.62 -20.21
C ARG A 502 -14.05 19.36 -20.97
N LEU A 503 -13.14 19.50 -21.95
CA LEU A 503 -12.54 18.39 -22.69
C LEU A 503 -11.01 18.45 -22.54
N PRO A 504 -10.32 17.30 -22.38
CA PRO A 504 -8.87 17.22 -22.21
C PRO A 504 -8.13 17.64 -23.48
N ASP A 505 -6.93 18.21 -23.36
CA ASP A 505 -6.17 18.67 -24.53
C ASP A 505 -5.69 17.48 -25.37
N THR A 506 -6.21 17.33 -26.59
CA THR A 506 -5.86 16.18 -27.45
C THR A 506 -4.40 16.19 -27.83
N PHE A 507 -3.75 17.36 -27.90
CA PHE A 507 -2.32 17.44 -28.15
C PHE A 507 -1.52 16.80 -27.01
N ARG A 508 -1.90 17.04 -25.75
CA ARG A 508 -1.25 16.43 -24.58
C ARG A 508 -1.42 14.92 -24.55
N LEU A 509 -2.62 14.44 -24.88
CA LEU A 509 -2.90 13.00 -24.96
C LEU A 509 -2.07 12.34 -26.06
N LYS A 510 -2.05 12.90 -27.28
CA LYS A 510 -1.22 12.40 -28.38
C LYS A 510 0.27 12.43 -28.03
N SER A 511 0.72 13.50 -27.39
CA SER A 511 2.09 13.65 -26.87
C SER A 511 2.45 12.54 -25.89
N ALA A 512 1.51 12.08 -25.06
CA ALA A 512 1.75 11.00 -24.11
C ALA A 512 1.85 9.61 -24.78
N LEU A 513 1.34 9.44 -26.00
CA LEU A 513 1.44 8.18 -26.76
C LEU A 513 2.79 8.02 -27.48
N VAL A 514 3.63 9.05 -27.52
CA VAL A 514 4.95 8.95 -28.15
C VAL A 514 5.86 8.07 -27.30
N VAL A 515 6.33 6.97 -27.89
CA VAL A 515 7.19 5.99 -27.20
C VAL A 515 8.61 6.07 -27.72
N PHE A 516 9.57 6.29 -26.82
CA PHE A 516 10.99 6.26 -27.18
C PHE A 516 11.38 4.90 -27.80
N PRO A 517 12.13 4.91 -28.92
CA PRO A 517 12.46 3.69 -29.66
C PRO A 517 13.38 2.77 -28.87
N VAL A 518 13.15 1.45 -28.95
CA VAL A 518 14.02 0.45 -28.33
C VAL A 518 15.07 -0.12 -29.29
N ASN A 519 14.87 0.03 -30.60
CA ASN A 519 15.76 -0.38 -31.68
C ASN A 519 15.75 0.67 -32.82
N ASP A 520 16.57 0.45 -33.84
CA ASP A 520 16.82 1.45 -34.89
C ASP A 520 15.63 1.53 -35.89
N ASP A 521 14.94 0.41 -36.14
CA ASP A 521 13.73 0.37 -36.97
C ASP A 521 12.59 1.23 -36.39
N GLU A 522 12.47 1.26 -35.06
CA GLU A 522 11.49 2.10 -34.36
C GLU A 522 11.89 3.58 -34.32
N GLU A 523 13.16 3.92 -34.57
CA GLU A 523 13.63 5.30 -34.54
C GLU A 523 13.00 6.14 -35.65
N GLU A 524 12.85 5.58 -36.85
CA GLU A 524 12.17 6.24 -37.97
C GLU A 524 10.70 6.51 -37.66
N ILE A 525 10.02 5.53 -37.07
CA ILE A 525 8.61 5.65 -36.69
C ILE A 525 8.46 6.74 -35.64
N PHE A 526 9.34 6.74 -34.63
CA PHE A 526 9.37 7.76 -33.60
C PHE A 526 9.58 9.16 -34.17
N ILE A 527 10.59 9.36 -35.02
CA ILE A 527 10.87 10.67 -35.64
C ILE A 527 9.65 11.14 -36.42
N LYS A 528 9.01 10.25 -37.19
CA LYS A 528 7.79 10.57 -37.95
C LYS A 528 6.63 11.00 -37.04
N ASP A 529 6.45 10.33 -35.89
CA ASP A 529 5.40 10.69 -34.94
C ASP A 529 5.70 12.02 -34.22
N VAL A 530 6.97 12.28 -33.88
CA VAL A 530 7.43 13.56 -33.32
C VAL A 530 7.21 14.71 -34.30
N MET A 531 7.61 14.53 -35.56
CA MET A 531 7.43 15.54 -36.60
C MET A 531 5.95 15.84 -36.84
N ARG A 532 5.08 14.82 -36.85
CA ARG A 532 3.62 15.01 -36.95
C ARG A 532 3.07 15.89 -35.83
N LEU A 533 3.56 15.73 -34.60
CA LEU A 533 3.14 16.57 -33.46
C LEU A 533 3.69 18.01 -33.58
N ILE A 534 4.93 18.16 -34.02
CA ILE A 534 5.52 19.49 -34.28
C ILE A 534 4.72 20.23 -35.35
N GLU A 535 4.39 19.55 -36.44
CA GLU A 535 3.57 20.11 -37.53
C GLU A 535 2.15 20.48 -37.06
N GLU A 536 1.56 19.73 -36.12
CA GLU A 536 0.25 20.05 -35.54
C GLU A 536 0.26 21.35 -34.74
N LEU A 537 1.42 21.80 -34.22
CA LEU A 537 1.54 23.08 -33.52
C LEU A 537 1.56 24.28 -34.46
N ALA A 538 2.06 24.12 -35.69
CA ALA A 538 2.23 25.20 -36.66
C ALA A 538 0.94 25.93 -37.08
N PRO A 539 -0.19 25.25 -37.37
CA PRO A 539 -1.43 25.91 -37.77
C PRO A 539 -2.26 26.46 -36.59
N LEU A 540 -1.81 26.31 -35.34
CA LEU A 540 -2.58 26.75 -34.18
C LEU A 540 -2.66 28.28 -34.13
N LYS A 541 -3.88 28.83 -34.22
CA LYS A 541 -4.16 30.27 -34.09
C LYS A 541 -4.03 30.81 -32.64
N GLY A 542 -3.36 30.07 -31.74
CA GLY A 542 -3.26 30.37 -30.32
C GLY A 542 -1.88 30.06 -29.73
N PRO A 543 -1.64 30.33 -28.43
CA PRO A 543 -0.33 30.17 -27.81
C PRO A 543 0.12 28.70 -27.78
N TYR A 544 1.09 28.33 -28.63
CA TYR A 544 1.63 26.97 -28.72
C TYR A 544 2.66 26.66 -27.60
N HIS A 545 3.31 27.67 -27.03
CA HIS A 545 4.43 27.50 -26.10
C HIS A 545 4.13 26.59 -24.90
N LYS A 546 2.91 26.64 -24.32
CA LYS A 546 2.53 25.76 -23.20
C LYS A 546 2.40 24.30 -23.62
N LYS A 547 1.93 24.04 -24.86
CA LYS A 547 1.82 22.70 -25.41
C LYS A 547 3.19 22.15 -25.76
N TRP A 548 4.03 22.99 -26.35
CA TRP A 548 5.41 22.66 -26.67
C TRP A 548 6.24 22.34 -25.43
N GLU A 549 6.16 23.17 -24.40
CA GLU A 549 6.87 22.94 -23.13
C GLU A 549 6.40 21.65 -22.45
N TYR A 550 5.10 21.35 -22.51
CA TYR A 550 4.58 20.06 -22.03
C TYR A 550 5.20 18.89 -22.80
N PHE A 551 5.26 18.95 -24.13
CA PHE A 551 5.84 17.90 -24.96
C PHE A 551 7.32 17.65 -24.63
N LYS A 552 8.14 18.71 -24.57
CA LYS A 552 9.56 18.60 -24.19
C LYS A 552 9.75 18.01 -22.78
N THR A 553 9.04 18.55 -21.79
CA THR A 553 9.34 18.22 -20.38
C THR A 553 8.65 16.95 -19.88
N LYS A 554 7.48 16.60 -20.42
CA LYS A 554 6.68 15.46 -19.96
C LYS A 554 6.79 14.27 -20.89
N SER A 555 6.68 14.46 -22.20
CA SER A 555 6.72 13.36 -23.17
C SER A 555 8.14 12.96 -23.57
N MET A 556 9.06 13.93 -23.58
CA MET A 556 10.48 13.69 -23.90
C MET A 556 11.34 13.58 -22.63
N LYS A 557 10.77 13.01 -21.56
CA LYS A 557 11.43 12.93 -20.26
C LYS A 557 12.75 12.15 -20.38
N PRO A 558 13.89 12.72 -19.93
CA PRO A 558 15.18 12.06 -20.04
C PRO A 558 15.23 10.78 -19.20
N CYS A 559 15.64 9.67 -19.81
CA CYS A 559 15.91 8.41 -19.10
C CYS A 559 17.41 8.09 -19.17
N ARG A 560 18.03 7.77 -18.01
CA ARG A 560 19.48 7.52 -17.92
C ARG A 560 19.93 6.40 -18.86
N ASP A 561 19.12 5.37 -19.01
CA ASP A 561 19.44 4.18 -19.81
C ASP A 561 19.26 4.40 -21.32
N ARG A 562 18.65 5.54 -21.71
CA ARG A 562 18.34 5.86 -23.11
C ARG A 562 19.17 7.04 -23.65
N ARG A 563 20.14 7.54 -22.89
CA ARG A 563 20.94 8.72 -23.27
C ARG A 563 21.62 8.58 -24.62
N ARG A 564 22.22 7.43 -24.96
CA ARG A 564 22.81 7.18 -26.28
C ARG A 564 21.81 7.42 -27.41
N ARG A 565 20.60 6.86 -27.30
CA ARG A 565 19.54 7.04 -28.32
C ARG A 565 19.07 8.50 -28.39
N MET A 566 19.07 9.23 -27.27
CA MET A 566 18.76 10.66 -27.30
C MET A 566 19.73 11.45 -28.19
N PHE A 567 21.03 11.10 -28.20
CA PHE A 567 21.99 11.72 -29.10
C PHE A 567 21.71 11.40 -30.57
N HIS A 568 21.44 10.13 -30.91
CA HIS A 568 21.06 9.76 -32.29
C HIS A 568 19.81 10.52 -32.76
N LEU A 569 18.76 10.52 -31.93
CA LEU A 569 17.53 11.26 -32.19
C LEU A 569 17.78 12.77 -32.34
N ALA A 570 18.61 13.36 -31.48
CA ALA A 570 18.95 14.77 -31.56
C ALA A 570 19.71 15.10 -32.85
N ILE A 571 20.67 14.28 -33.26
CA ILE A 571 21.42 14.47 -34.52
C ILE A 571 20.47 14.47 -35.72
N ARG A 572 19.55 13.51 -35.75
CA ARG A 572 18.61 13.36 -36.87
C ARG A 572 17.55 14.45 -36.91
N LEU A 573 16.96 14.80 -35.77
CA LEU A 573 16.02 15.89 -35.67
C LEU A 573 16.73 17.23 -35.97
N GLY A 574 17.96 17.42 -35.48
CA GLY A 574 18.67 18.68 -35.60
C GLY A 574 19.26 18.95 -36.98
N SER A 575 19.37 17.97 -37.88
CA SER A 575 19.94 18.20 -39.21
C SER A 575 19.20 19.30 -39.98
N LEU A 576 19.94 20.24 -40.58
CA LEU A 576 19.35 21.33 -41.37
C LEU A 576 19.03 20.91 -42.81
N ASN A 577 19.21 19.63 -43.14
CA ASN A 577 18.85 19.09 -44.44
C ASN A 577 17.35 19.28 -44.71
N GLY A 578 17.04 19.90 -45.85
CA GLY A 578 15.68 20.18 -46.30
C GLY A 578 15.00 21.39 -45.65
N VAL A 579 15.70 22.18 -44.84
CA VAL A 579 15.19 23.46 -44.30
C VAL A 579 15.42 24.57 -45.31
N ASP A 580 14.39 25.40 -45.51
CA ASP A 580 14.59 26.72 -46.12
C ASP A 580 15.23 27.66 -45.10
N LEU A 581 16.54 27.86 -45.21
CA LEU A 581 17.31 28.67 -44.26
C LEU A 581 17.04 30.18 -44.40
N ASP A 582 16.47 30.62 -45.52
CA ASP A 582 16.10 32.02 -45.73
C ASP A 582 14.78 32.35 -45.02
N SER A 583 13.91 31.36 -44.85
CA SER A 583 12.62 31.50 -44.18
C SER A 583 12.20 30.20 -43.45
N PRO A 584 12.87 29.83 -42.34
CA PRO A 584 12.60 28.59 -41.63
C PRO A 584 11.16 28.57 -41.11
N SER A 585 10.46 27.46 -41.32
CA SER A 585 9.10 27.30 -40.81
C SER A 585 9.13 27.09 -39.29
N LEU A 586 8.00 27.34 -38.61
CA LEU A 586 7.88 27.06 -37.17
C LEU A 586 8.20 25.57 -36.85
N PRO A 587 7.75 24.57 -37.63
CA PRO A 587 8.21 23.20 -37.48
C PRO A 587 9.72 23.02 -37.51
N ASP A 588 10.44 23.69 -38.42
CA ASP A 588 11.89 23.60 -38.53
C ASP A 588 12.58 24.13 -37.27
N GLN A 589 12.09 25.25 -36.72
CA GLN A 589 12.59 25.84 -35.49
C GLN A 589 12.33 24.93 -34.28
N LEU A 590 11.12 24.42 -34.11
CA LEU A 590 10.75 23.54 -33.00
C LEU A 590 11.53 22.22 -33.04
N ARG A 591 11.79 21.70 -34.23
CA ARG A 591 12.63 20.52 -34.44
C ARG A 591 14.06 20.74 -33.93
N VAL A 592 14.68 21.87 -34.29
CA VAL A 592 16.02 22.26 -33.83
C VAL A 592 16.02 22.50 -32.31
N GLU A 593 15.00 23.16 -31.78
CA GLU A 593 14.84 23.38 -30.35
C GLU A 593 14.72 22.06 -29.56
N LEU A 594 13.99 21.08 -30.10
CA LEU A 594 13.88 19.75 -29.50
C LEU A 594 15.21 19.00 -29.53
N ALA A 595 15.95 19.07 -30.63
CA ALA A 595 17.29 18.51 -30.70
C ALA A 595 18.22 19.13 -29.65
N ALA A 596 18.19 20.46 -29.50
CA ALA A 596 18.94 21.16 -28.46
C ALA A 596 18.54 20.71 -27.05
N PHE A 597 17.24 20.56 -26.78
CA PHE A 597 16.73 20.07 -25.51
C PHE A 597 17.19 18.64 -25.20
N LEU A 598 17.16 17.74 -26.18
CA LEU A 598 17.62 16.36 -26.02
C LEU A 598 19.12 16.30 -25.73
N LEU A 599 19.93 17.17 -26.35
CA LEU A 599 21.37 17.27 -26.10
C LEU A 599 21.66 17.83 -24.70
N ASP A 600 20.99 18.91 -24.29
CA ASP A 600 21.11 19.49 -22.94
C ASP A 600 20.80 18.45 -21.85
N LYS A 601 19.76 17.65 -22.04
CA LYS A 601 19.38 16.61 -21.07
C LYS A 601 20.20 15.33 -21.17
N GLY A 602 20.75 15.02 -22.34
CA GLY A 602 21.66 13.89 -22.57
C GLY A 602 23.10 14.16 -22.09
N HIS A 603 23.45 15.43 -21.93
CA HIS A 603 24.77 15.97 -21.62
C HIS A 603 25.58 15.30 -20.49
N PRO A 604 25.00 14.79 -19.39
CA PRO A 604 25.78 14.07 -18.37
C PRO A 604 26.32 12.70 -18.84
N PHE A 605 26.22 12.37 -20.13
CA PHE A 605 26.77 11.17 -20.75
C PHE A 605 27.84 11.53 -21.78
N VAL A 606 29.06 11.05 -21.54
CA VAL A 606 30.15 11.10 -22.51
C VAL A 606 29.87 10.02 -23.57
N ALA A 607 29.46 10.43 -24.76
CA ALA A 607 29.37 9.52 -25.90
C ALA A 607 30.77 9.01 -26.24
N LYS A 608 31.04 7.74 -25.94
CA LYS A 608 32.30 7.06 -26.32
C LYS A 608 32.27 6.51 -27.75
N ASP A 609 31.13 6.65 -28.42
CA ASP A 609 30.89 6.16 -29.77
C ASP A 609 31.38 7.20 -30.78
N PRO A 610 32.45 6.89 -31.57
CA PRO A 610 33.02 7.83 -32.53
C PRO A 610 32.02 8.31 -33.57
N ASP A 611 31.06 7.47 -33.97
CA ASP A 611 30.10 7.81 -35.02
C ASP A 611 29.08 8.83 -34.51
N VAL A 612 28.62 8.67 -33.26
CA VAL A 612 27.74 9.64 -32.59
C VAL A 612 28.44 10.98 -32.41
N VAL A 613 29.71 10.96 -31.99
CA VAL A 613 30.51 12.17 -31.80
C VAL A 613 30.76 12.88 -33.14
N ALA A 614 31.06 12.15 -34.20
CA ALA A 614 31.23 12.71 -35.55
C ALA A 614 29.93 13.34 -36.08
N GLY A 615 28.80 12.63 -35.96
CA GLY A 615 27.49 13.14 -36.37
C GLY A 615 27.06 14.38 -35.59
N LEU A 616 27.31 14.40 -34.28
CA LEU A 616 27.05 15.58 -33.43
C LEU A 616 27.86 16.79 -33.85
N LYS A 617 29.17 16.61 -34.13
CA LYS A 617 30.03 17.71 -34.60
C LYS A 617 29.54 18.26 -35.94
N ALA A 618 29.22 17.38 -36.90
CA ALA A 618 28.71 17.79 -38.20
C ALA A 618 27.43 18.62 -38.07
N MET A 619 26.45 18.13 -37.28
CA MET A 619 25.21 18.87 -37.04
C MET A 619 25.43 20.22 -36.36
N LEU A 620 26.27 20.29 -35.31
CA LEU A 620 26.57 21.55 -34.63
C LEU A 620 27.32 22.54 -35.54
N HIS A 621 28.09 22.04 -36.51
CA HIS A 621 28.72 22.87 -37.53
C HIS A 621 27.70 23.48 -38.49
N GLU A 622 26.75 22.69 -38.97
CA GLU A 622 25.63 23.19 -39.77
C GLU A 622 24.88 24.32 -39.04
N TRP A 623 24.67 24.17 -37.72
CA TRP A 623 24.00 25.19 -36.91
C TRP A 623 24.85 26.46 -36.73
N ALA A 624 26.17 26.30 -36.53
CA ALA A 624 27.12 27.39 -36.36
C ALA A 624 27.26 28.26 -37.61
N GLU A 625 27.18 27.64 -38.79
CA GLU A 625 27.28 28.32 -40.09
C GLU A 625 25.92 28.78 -40.63
N SER A 626 24.82 28.40 -39.98
CA SER A 626 23.47 28.79 -40.39
C SER A 626 23.32 30.32 -40.44
N PRO A 627 22.59 30.88 -41.43
CA PRO A 627 22.28 32.32 -41.46
C PRO A 627 21.37 32.75 -40.30
N ILE A 628 20.69 31.81 -39.64
CA ILE A 628 19.76 32.05 -38.53
C ILE A 628 20.50 32.18 -37.20
N GLU A 629 20.43 33.36 -36.57
CA GLU A 629 21.14 33.67 -35.32
C GLU A 629 20.77 32.74 -34.15
N GLU A 630 19.51 32.33 -34.05
CA GLU A 630 19.04 31.45 -33.00
C GLU A 630 19.69 30.05 -33.06
N PHE A 631 19.93 29.53 -34.28
CA PHE A 631 20.59 28.25 -34.47
C PHE A 631 22.08 28.35 -34.08
N ARG A 632 22.75 29.42 -34.48
CA ARG A 632 24.14 29.71 -34.07
C ARG A 632 24.27 29.82 -32.55
N THR A 633 23.37 30.56 -31.92
CA THR A 633 23.34 30.75 -30.46
C THR A 633 23.10 29.44 -29.72
N SER A 634 22.22 28.58 -30.25
CA SER A 634 21.94 27.27 -29.68
C SER A 634 23.16 26.34 -29.78
N ALA A 635 23.86 26.35 -30.91
CA ALA A 635 25.10 25.59 -31.08
C ALA A 635 26.18 26.02 -30.10
N MET A 636 26.42 27.34 -29.93
CA MET A 636 27.36 27.87 -28.95
C MET A 636 27.05 27.40 -27.52
N LYS A 637 25.79 27.54 -27.09
CA LYS A 637 25.35 27.12 -25.75
C LYS A 637 25.58 25.63 -25.50
N ILE A 638 25.29 24.79 -26.49
CA ILE A 638 25.49 23.34 -26.40
C ILE A 638 26.98 23.00 -26.31
N VAL A 639 27.81 23.60 -27.16
CA VAL A 639 29.27 23.41 -27.15
C VAL A 639 29.86 23.83 -25.80
N ASP A 640 29.49 25.01 -25.29
CA ASP A 640 29.94 25.49 -23.98
C ASP A 640 29.48 24.57 -22.84
N GLY A 641 28.28 24.01 -22.96
CA GLY A 641 27.81 22.94 -22.09
C GLY A 641 28.78 21.77 -22.12
N PHE A 642 29.05 21.17 -23.29
CA PHE A 642 29.94 20.00 -23.44
C PHE A 642 31.35 20.24 -22.93
N LYS A 643 31.90 21.43 -23.17
CA LYS A 643 33.18 21.88 -22.62
C LYS A 643 33.18 21.86 -21.08
N LYS A 644 32.16 22.47 -20.45
CA LYS A 644 32.00 22.47 -18.98
C LYS A 644 31.85 21.07 -18.36
N ALA A 645 31.39 20.07 -19.11
CA ALA A 645 31.35 18.68 -18.66
C ALA A 645 32.64 17.88 -18.91
N GLY A 646 33.72 18.53 -19.36
CA GLY A 646 35.02 17.89 -19.57
C GLY A 646 35.16 17.17 -20.90
N ASN A 647 34.37 17.52 -21.92
CA ASN A 647 34.49 17.01 -23.29
C ASN A 647 35.19 18.03 -24.22
N ASP A 648 36.14 18.79 -23.69
CA ASP A 648 36.90 19.80 -24.44
C ASP A 648 37.66 19.18 -25.62
N ASP A 649 38.11 17.93 -25.46
CA ASP A 649 38.85 17.15 -26.45
C ASP A 649 38.04 16.89 -27.73
N TRP A 650 36.71 16.86 -27.63
CA TRP A 650 35.84 16.70 -28.80
C TRP A 650 35.98 17.89 -29.75
N PHE A 651 36.23 19.10 -29.24
CA PHE A 651 36.17 20.32 -30.05
C PHE A 651 37.56 20.95 -30.27
N THR A 652 38.65 20.26 -29.91
CA THR A 652 40.01 20.82 -29.92
C THR A 652 41.03 20.09 -30.82
N ARG A 653 40.70 18.94 -31.44
CA ARG A 653 41.63 18.24 -32.35
C ARG A 653 41.02 17.90 -33.72
N GLY A 654 41.52 18.58 -34.76
CA GLY A 654 41.68 18.02 -36.11
C GLY A 654 40.43 17.87 -36.99
N GLY A 655 39.38 18.67 -36.78
CA GLY A 655 38.15 18.55 -37.58
C GLY A 655 37.23 19.77 -37.56
N GLY A 656 37.80 20.98 -37.60
CA GLY A 656 37.11 22.23 -37.97
C GLY A 656 35.98 22.67 -37.05
N LEU A 657 36.28 23.62 -36.15
CA LEU A 657 35.39 24.70 -35.67
C LEU A 657 36.15 25.44 -34.55
N ASP A 658 37.05 26.33 -34.95
CA ASP A 658 37.59 27.34 -34.04
C ASP A 658 36.44 28.33 -33.75
N TRP A 659 35.66 28.07 -32.70
CA TRP A 659 34.72 29.03 -32.18
C TRP A 659 35.52 30.27 -31.78
N VAL A 660 35.48 31.28 -32.64
CA VAL A 660 36.11 32.58 -32.44
C VAL A 660 35.79 33.04 -31.01
N LYS A 661 36.85 33.26 -30.22
CA LYS A 661 36.76 34.13 -29.06
C LYS A 661 36.23 35.45 -29.58
N ILE A 662 34.93 35.71 -29.39
CA ILE A 662 34.44 37.08 -29.43
C ILE A 662 35.12 37.71 -28.22
N GLU A 663 36.16 38.49 -28.48
CA GLU A 663 36.78 39.38 -27.51
C GLU A 663 35.63 40.22 -26.94
N THR A 664 35.17 39.85 -25.75
CA THR A 664 34.46 40.79 -24.90
C THR A 664 35.50 41.84 -24.57
N ASP A 665 35.38 42.97 -25.25
CA ASP A 665 36.13 44.19 -25.05
C ASP A 665 35.85 44.69 -23.62
N ASN A 666 36.53 44.07 -22.65
CA ASN A 666 36.69 44.57 -21.30
C ASN A 666 38.07 45.24 -21.26
N SER A 667 38.13 46.44 -21.81
CA SER A 667 39.15 47.41 -21.42
C SER A 667 38.87 47.83 -19.98
N ASP A 668 39.46 47.11 -19.02
CA ASP A 668 39.83 47.71 -17.75
C ASP A 668 41.30 47.35 -17.51
N SER A 669 42.11 48.36 -17.82
CA SER A 669 43.53 48.44 -17.52
C SER A 669 43.74 48.59 -16.02
N GLU A 670 44.25 47.55 -15.38
CA GLU A 670 45.08 47.67 -14.17
C GLU A 670 46.25 46.70 -14.30
N GLU A 671 47.35 47.18 -14.88
CA GLU A 671 48.68 46.64 -14.61
C GLU A 671 49.55 47.80 -14.09
N ASP A 672 49.74 47.76 -12.77
CA ASP A 672 50.91 48.28 -12.09
C ASP A 672 52.19 47.67 -12.69
N VAL A 673 53.19 48.51 -12.96
CA VAL A 673 54.60 48.12 -12.93
C VAL A 673 55.39 49.21 -12.21
N GLU A 674 56.28 48.76 -11.33
CA GLU A 674 57.39 49.47 -10.67
C GLU A 674 57.96 50.70 -11.38
#